data_AF-A0A2N6Q7M3-F1
#
_entry.id   AF-A0A2N6Q7M3-F1
#
_cell.length_a   1.000
_cell.length_b   1.000
_cell.length_c   1.000
_cell.angle_alpha   90.00
_cell.angle_beta   90.00
_cell.angle_gamma   90.00
#
_symmetry.space_group_name_H-M   'P 1'
#
loop_
_entity.id
_entity.type
_entity.pdbx_description
1 polymer ?
#
loop_
_entity_poly.entity_id
_entity_poly.type
_entity_poly.pdbx_seq_one_letter_code
_entity_poly.pdbx_strand_id
1 'polypeptide(L)'
;MKQRYMLKTKRRGIFLVLFLMMTLPMVAQNAGEYFEEGGLKYRILDATKQTISVEPQTDFSKYDPAAGDNHPAYDNQLSGTLDFTNPVFHGGKQWTVTEIGERALQRENITEVILPDGITKIGHKAFFQTKSLQKINFPKSLKAIEQQAFRGSGLTEVNIPGATAIGNAAFLSCTDMKTLTIPKVTFLGTMCFRHCSQLKTVTVPVSANIGKKLDASLADYKLLFDLPKDKKSSINYENNSGNVAFGDCYNLTEAILQDGITTVPEAMFCFCGDLKDITIPASVKSVQDEAFRRCLSLTSMNIPGVESIGNNAFLQCWNLRGDLILSNKVKEIKDFAFDHTGFSGIKWEGTDGCKIGNSVFHNCPLLEYVDLHTLKAPAVNNKTLTRHDPKTQANFANGLLSRTIVYLPQGVDFAFEDGEDVNFVKSDGTCAKLSVQDGADFEFPIKFTAKEAVYNKWAVDAERLDADQSKIRDAVWDSFWDADDSKTYDFGDFFFFEDGEDGEIMPLIEYRDFSGIKDGKNCFTMLLPYKVQLPKGFRAYELHLKDNYATPLQGESDYTQYYLFQSVDDGSVLEANKPYLLRIVDGQEHSSEEFVATDVKIAASGSTVKVNDDGNEVTETTPTSAFHNVYSGTLKPQGYKAVEPNQEFLFMGGTERLNNELAANLNTWLLNTDSKGIDVWRPVNGGTATAAPFRGYIQPKNNATSNAKHFVVLMENETTGIDDLQQDKVQNGAQRIYTLDGRYVGTSFDTLPNGIYVIKGKKIVK
;
A
#
# COMPACT_ATOMS: atom_id res chain seq x y z
N MET A 1 -49.13 -6.53 93.63
CA MET A 1 -49.27 -5.20 92.97
C MET A 1 -47.92 -4.47 92.78
N LYS A 2 -47.01 -4.43 93.78
CA LYS A 2 -45.67 -3.80 93.65
C LYS A 2 -44.76 -4.37 92.54
N GLN A 3 -44.84 -5.68 92.22
CA GLN A 3 -44.06 -6.28 91.13
C GLN A 3 -44.55 -5.92 89.71
N ARG A 4 -45.84 -5.61 89.52
CA ARG A 4 -46.38 -5.18 88.20
C ARG A 4 -46.08 -3.71 87.89
N TYR A 5 -45.84 -2.88 88.91
CA TYR A 5 -45.43 -1.48 88.73
C TYR A 5 -43.95 -1.36 88.31
N MET A 6 -43.08 -2.22 88.85
CA MET A 6 -41.64 -2.29 88.50
C MET A 6 -41.35 -2.81 87.08
N LEU A 7 -42.22 -3.67 86.53
CA LEU A 7 -42.10 -4.13 85.13
C LEU A 7 -42.53 -3.06 84.11
N LYS A 8 -43.46 -2.16 84.47
CA LYS A 8 -43.91 -1.06 83.59
C LYS A 8 -42.89 0.09 83.53
N THR A 9 -42.13 0.34 84.59
CA THR A 9 -41.07 1.36 84.62
C THR A 9 -39.78 0.91 83.95
N LYS A 10 -39.38 -0.37 84.04
CA LYS A 10 -38.22 -0.90 83.28
C LYS A 10 -38.45 -0.95 81.77
N ARG A 11 -39.67 -1.27 81.31
CA ARG A 11 -40.01 -1.24 79.87
C ARG A 11 -40.12 0.18 79.30
N ARG A 12 -40.54 1.17 80.10
CA ARG A 12 -40.55 2.58 79.69
C ARG A 12 -39.16 3.20 79.63
N GLY A 13 -38.25 2.82 80.54
CA GLY A 13 -36.84 3.23 80.47
C GLY A 13 -36.10 2.63 79.27
N ILE A 14 -36.34 1.35 78.95
CA ILE A 14 -35.76 0.68 77.77
C ILE A 14 -36.35 1.23 76.47
N PHE A 15 -37.65 1.53 76.41
CA PHE A 15 -38.24 2.20 75.24
C PHE A 15 -37.75 3.64 75.10
N LEU A 16 -37.56 4.41 76.18
CA LEU A 16 -37.01 5.76 76.08
C LEU A 16 -35.53 5.75 75.66
N VAL A 17 -34.74 4.77 76.11
CA VAL A 17 -33.33 4.61 75.68
C VAL A 17 -33.24 4.08 74.24
N LEU A 18 -34.14 3.21 73.78
CA LEU A 18 -34.26 2.83 72.37
C LEU A 18 -34.78 3.98 71.49
N PHE A 19 -35.68 4.83 71.98
CA PHE A 19 -36.16 6.01 71.26
C PHE A 19 -35.11 7.14 71.24
N LEU A 20 -34.32 7.31 72.32
CA LEU A 20 -33.17 8.23 72.34
C LEU A 20 -31.97 7.71 71.55
N MET A 21 -31.77 6.39 71.44
CA MET A 21 -30.76 5.79 70.54
C MET A 21 -31.19 5.80 69.07
N MET A 22 -32.49 5.98 68.77
CA MET A 22 -33.01 6.23 67.42
C MET A 22 -33.00 7.72 67.02
N THR A 23 -32.66 8.62 67.94
CA THR A 23 -32.42 10.04 67.66
C THR A 23 -30.96 10.40 67.93
N LEU A 24 -30.03 9.66 67.32
CA LEU A 24 -28.78 10.30 66.93
C LEU A 24 -29.17 11.42 65.96
N PRO A 25 -28.61 12.64 66.07
CA PRO A 25 -28.82 13.65 65.05
C PRO A 25 -28.37 13.03 63.74
N MET A 26 -29.33 12.71 62.87
CA MET A 26 -29.06 12.31 61.51
C MET A 26 -28.38 13.55 60.91
N VAL A 27 -27.04 13.55 60.89
CA VAL A 27 -26.26 14.67 60.37
C VAL A 27 -26.81 14.91 58.98
N ALA A 28 -27.30 16.13 58.74
CA ALA A 28 -27.89 16.49 57.47
C ALA A 28 -26.80 16.35 56.40
N GLN A 29 -26.88 15.26 55.63
CA GLN A 29 -25.93 14.96 54.57
C GLN A 29 -26.19 15.88 53.38
N ASN A 30 -25.22 16.74 53.05
CA ASN A 30 -25.33 17.73 51.99
C ASN A 30 -24.50 17.33 50.75
N ALA A 31 -24.88 17.87 49.58
CA ALA A 31 -24.06 17.74 48.39
C ALA A 31 -22.65 18.30 48.63
N GLY A 32 -21.62 17.59 48.15
CA GLY A 32 -20.21 17.91 48.35
C GLY A 32 -19.56 17.26 49.57
N GLU A 33 -20.33 16.70 50.51
CA GLU A 33 -19.76 15.97 51.65
C GLU A 33 -19.18 14.61 51.22
N TYR A 34 -18.15 14.17 51.93
CA TYR A 34 -17.45 12.91 51.68
C TYR A 34 -17.67 11.92 52.83
N PHE A 35 -17.66 10.63 52.50
CA PHE A 35 -17.64 9.55 53.47
C PHE A 35 -16.89 8.34 52.93
N GLU A 36 -16.50 7.41 53.80
CA GLU A 36 -15.82 6.17 53.42
C GLU A 36 -16.66 4.96 53.82
N GLU A 37 -16.75 3.97 52.93
CA GLU A 37 -17.46 2.72 53.17
C GLU A 37 -16.84 1.61 52.31
N GLY A 38 -16.65 0.40 52.86
CA GLY A 38 -16.08 -0.73 52.11
C GLY A 38 -14.67 -0.49 51.54
N GLY A 39 -13.86 0.37 52.16
CA GLY A 39 -12.52 0.72 51.70
C GLY A 39 -12.47 1.69 50.53
N LEU A 40 -13.61 2.30 50.16
CA LEU A 40 -13.73 3.32 49.12
C LEU A 40 -14.22 4.64 49.72
N LYS A 41 -13.76 5.74 49.12
CA LYS A 41 -14.19 7.10 49.45
C LYS A 41 -15.23 7.57 48.43
N TYR A 42 -16.28 8.19 48.94
CA TYR A 42 -17.40 8.67 48.15
C TYR A 42 -17.66 10.15 48.40
N ARG A 43 -18.23 10.83 47.41
CA ARG A 43 -18.75 12.21 47.52
C ARG A 43 -20.22 12.24 47.17
N ILE A 44 -21.00 12.94 47.98
CA ILE A 44 -22.43 13.16 47.74
C ILE A 44 -22.61 14.14 46.58
N LEU A 45 -23.29 13.69 45.52
CA LEU A 45 -23.61 14.51 44.35
C LEU A 45 -24.96 15.22 44.54
N ASP A 46 -25.98 14.47 44.92
CA ASP A 46 -27.33 14.98 45.17
C ASP A 46 -27.92 14.24 46.37
N ALA A 47 -28.03 14.93 47.50
CA ALA A 47 -28.56 14.37 48.74
C ALA A 47 -30.05 14.03 48.65
N THR A 48 -30.80 14.66 47.74
CA THR A 48 -32.24 14.42 47.54
C THR A 48 -32.45 13.18 46.69
N LYS A 49 -31.66 13.01 45.62
CA LYS A 49 -31.69 11.82 44.76
C LYS A 49 -30.88 10.65 45.30
N GLN A 50 -30.14 10.87 46.39
CA GLN A 50 -29.27 9.89 47.02
C GLN A 50 -28.20 9.34 46.06
N THR A 51 -27.57 10.22 45.30
CA THR A 51 -26.52 9.86 44.33
C THR A 51 -25.13 10.26 44.81
N ILE A 52 -24.15 9.40 44.53
CA ILE A 52 -22.75 9.56 44.95
C ILE A 52 -21.78 9.31 43.79
N SER A 53 -20.57 9.86 43.93
CA SER A 53 -19.40 9.63 43.10
C SER A 53 -18.36 8.85 43.88
N VAL A 54 -17.66 7.89 43.24
CA VAL A 54 -16.45 7.28 43.81
C VAL A 54 -15.28 8.24 43.62
N GLU A 55 -14.49 8.48 44.66
CA GLU A 55 -13.42 9.49 44.68
C GLU A 55 -12.08 8.86 45.11
N PRO A 56 -10.92 9.43 44.78
CA PRO A 56 -9.63 8.91 45.24
C PRO A 56 -9.40 9.22 46.72
N GLN A 57 -8.71 8.30 47.42
CA GLN A 57 -8.18 8.58 48.76
C GLN A 57 -6.92 9.44 48.70
N THR A 58 -6.05 9.16 47.73
CA THR A 58 -4.85 9.95 47.47
C THR A 58 -5.23 11.38 47.10
N ASP A 59 -4.64 12.33 47.83
CA ASP A 59 -4.77 13.75 47.57
C ASP A 59 -3.79 14.17 46.47
N PHE A 60 -4.22 14.03 45.22
CA PHE A 60 -3.40 14.33 44.04
C PHE A 60 -3.03 15.82 43.91
N SER A 61 -3.71 16.73 44.63
CA SER A 61 -3.39 18.17 44.60
C SER A 61 -2.01 18.50 45.18
N LYS A 62 -1.39 17.56 45.90
CA LYS A 62 -0.06 17.69 46.48
C LYS A 62 1.09 17.37 45.51
N TYR A 63 0.76 16.84 44.34
CA TYR A 63 1.74 16.44 43.33
C TYR A 63 1.55 17.30 42.08
N ASP A 64 2.63 17.56 41.34
CA ASP A 64 2.47 18.04 39.98
C ASP A 64 1.81 16.94 39.11
N PRO A 65 1.14 17.29 38.00
CA PRO A 65 0.36 16.33 37.22
C PRO A 65 1.14 15.11 36.72
N ALA A 66 2.45 15.24 36.48
CA ALA A 66 3.29 14.15 35.97
C ALA A 66 3.75 13.24 37.11
N ALA A 67 4.23 13.80 38.22
CA ALA A 67 4.61 13.01 39.39
C ALA A 67 3.40 12.29 40.01
N GLY A 68 2.24 12.95 40.04
CA GLY A 68 0.98 12.41 40.56
C GLY A 68 0.49 11.16 39.82
N ASP A 69 0.85 11.00 38.54
CA ASP A 69 0.47 9.83 37.76
C ASP A 69 1.17 8.54 38.22
N ASN A 70 2.28 8.64 38.96
CA ASN A 70 2.98 7.48 39.54
C ASN A 70 2.38 7.03 40.89
N HIS A 71 1.36 7.72 41.40
CA HIS A 71 0.76 7.40 42.70
C HIS A 71 -0.61 6.72 42.51
N PRO A 72 -0.84 5.53 43.11
CA PRO A 72 -2.14 4.91 43.03
C PRO A 72 -3.18 5.70 43.84
N ALA A 73 -4.44 5.56 43.48
CA ALA A 73 -5.55 6.24 44.14
C ALA A 73 -5.74 5.81 45.60
N TYR A 74 -5.35 4.57 45.91
CA TYR A 74 -5.29 4.07 47.28
C TYR A 74 -4.20 2.98 47.42
N ASP A 75 -3.96 2.52 48.65
CA ASP A 75 -2.87 1.63 49.10
C ASP A 75 -2.89 0.16 48.60
N ASN A 76 -3.50 -0.12 47.43
CA ASN A 76 -3.54 -1.44 46.79
C ASN A 76 -4.17 -2.59 47.61
N GLN A 77 -4.91 -2.33 48.70
CA GLN A 77 -5.57 -3.39 49.48
C GLN A 77 -6.80 -4.02 48.81
N LEU A 78 -7.54 -3.25 48.00
CA LEU A 78 -8.68 -3.76 47.24
C LEU A 78 -8.19 -4.42 45.93
N SER A 79 -8.61 -5.67 45.71
CA SER A 79 -8.23 -6.47 44.54
C SER A 79 -9.40 -7.29 43.99
N GLY A 80 -9.26 -7.79 42.76
CA GLY A 80 -10.28 -8.62 42.11
C GLY A 80 -11.45 -7.82 41.54
N THR A 81 -12.68 -8.29 41.78
CA THR A 81 -13.92 -7.69 41.25
C THR A 81 -14.46 -6.59 42.17
N LEU A 82 -14.69 -5.39 41.63
CA LEU A 82 -15.44 -4.32 42.30
C LEU A 82 -16.86 -4.23 41.74
N ASP A 83 -17.86 -4.50 42.57
CA ASP A 83 -19.27 -4.50 42.18
C ASP A 83 -20.02 -3.30 42.79
N PHE A 84 -20.41 -2.36 41.94
CA PHE A 84 -21.15 -1.15 42.29
C PHE A 84 -22.67 -1.28 42.06
N THR A 85 -23.19 -2.47 41.74
CA THR A 85 -24.62 -2.70 41.53
C THR A 85 -25.43 -2.64 42.84
N ASN A 86 -24.77 -2.89 43.97
CA ASN A 86 -25.37 -2.81 45.29
C ASN A 86 -25.33 -1.37 45.82
N PRO A 87 -26.43 -0.84 46.40
CA PRO A 87 -26.42 0.47 47.04
C PRO A 87 -25.41 0.53 48.20
N VAL A 88 -24.73 1.67 48.34
CA VAL A 88 -23.83 1.94 49.46
C VAL A 88 -24.66 2.43 50.64
N PHE A 89 -24.56 1.76 51.79
CA PHE A 89 -25.30 2.13 52.99
C PHE A 89 -24.47 3.06 53.86
N HIS A 90 -24.92 4.30 54.08
CA HIS A 90 -24.21 5.25 54.93
C HIS A 90 -25.18 6.22 55.62
N GLY A 91 -25.07 6.37 56.94
CA GLY A 91 -25.91 7.28 57.74
C GLY A 91 -27.41 6.95 57.68
N GLY A 92 -27.77 5.67 57.58
CA GLY A 92 -29.17 5.20 57.52
C GLY A 92 -29.85 5.40 56.16
N LYS A 93 -29.11 5.82 55.12
CA LYS A 93 -29.60 5.94 53.74
C LYS A 93 -28.90 4.94 52.82
N GLN A 94 -29.57 4.62 51.72
CA GLN A 94 -29.00 3.88 50.59
C GLN A 94 -28.58 4.88 49.52
N TRP A 95 -27.36 4.75 49.04
CA TRP A 95 -26.79 5.64 48.03
C TRP A 95 -26.49 4.87 46.76
N THR A 96 -26.81 5.48 45.63
CA THR A 96 -26.54 4.91 44.30
C THR A 96 -25.33 5.58 43.70
N VAL A 97 -24.36 4.79 43.25
CA VAL A 97 -23.18 5.29 42.53
C VAL A 97 -23.62 5.69 41.12
N THR A 98 -23.45 6.97 40.76
CA THR A 98 -23.80 7.49 39.42
C THR A 98 -22.60 8.08 38.68
N GLU A 99 -21.46 8.24 39.35
CA GLU A 99 -20.23 8.74 38.72
C GLU A 99 -19.00 8.00 39.29
N ILE A 100 -18.00 7.80 38.43
CA ILE A 100 -16.64 7.46 38.85
C ILE A 100 -15.80 8.74 38.69
N GLY A 101 -15.25 9.24 39.79
CA GLY A 101 -14.50 10.51 39.84
C GLY A 101 -13.12 10.46 39.20
N GLU A 102 -12.48 11.62 39.17
CA GLU A 102 -11.12 11.77 38.65
C GLU A 102 -10.13 10.90 39.43
N ARG A 103 -9.33 10.10 38.71
CA ARG A 103 -8.34 9.16 39.28
C ARG A 103 -8.92 8.18 40.33
N ALA A 104 -10.23 8.01 40.40
CA ALA A 104 -10.86 7.31 41.53
C ALA A 104 -10.45 5.84 41.67
N LEU A 105 -10.08 5.17 40.58
CA LEU A 105 -9.77 3.73 40.54
C LEU A 105 -8.44 3.44 39.81
N GLN A 106 -7.51 4.42 39.76
CA GLN A 106 -6.13 4.25 39.30
C GLN A 106 -5.38 3.33 40.28
N ARG A 107 -5.31 2.03 39.96
CA ARG A 107 -4.80 0.97 40.85
C ARG A 107 -4.25 -0.23 40.07
N GLU A 108 -3.43 -1.04 40.71
CA GLU A 108 -2.75 -2.16 40.03
C GLU A 108 -3.51 -3.49 40.10
N ASN A 109 -4.34 -3.72 41.12
CA ASN A 109 -4.83 -5.07 41.48
C ASN A 109 -6.32 -5.34 41.20
N ILE A 110 -7.03 -4.43 40.53
CA ILE A 110 -8.44 -4.66 40.13
C ILE A 110 -8.49 -5.40 38.80
N THR A 111 -9.33 -6.44 38.71
CA THR A 111 -9.44 -7.28 37.50
C THR A 111 -10.77 -7.12 36.77
N GLU A 112 -11.83 -6.79 37.50
CA GLU A 112 -13.18 -6.56 36.94
C GLU A 112 -13.89 -5.44 37.68
N VAL A 113 -14.66 -4.63 36.96
CA VAL A 113 -15.54 -3.61 37.53
C VAL A 113 -16.95 -3.79 37.00
N ILE A 114 -17.92 -3.90 37.90
CA ILE A 114 -19.34 -4.04 37.57
C ILE A 114 -20.06 -2.73 37.91
N LEU A 115 -20.35 -1.92 36.90
CA LEU A 115 -21.06 -0.65 37.01
C LEU A 115 -22.59 -0.85 37.03
N PRO A 116 -23.34 -0.11 37.88
CA PRO A 116 -24.80 -0.12 37.87
C PRO A 116 -25.36 0.62 36.65
N ASP A 117 -26.62 0.30 36.31
CA ASP A 117 -27.42 1.19 35.49
C ASP A 117 -27.59 2.54 36.21
N GLY A 118 -27.36 3.64 35.49
CA GLY A 118 -27.41 5.00 36.06
C GLY A 118 -26.06 5.69 36.18
N ILE A 119 -24.93 5.01 35.96
CA ILE A 119 -23.65 5.71 35.77
C ILE A 119 -23.76 6.62 34.55
N THR A 120 -23.44 7.90 34.74
CA THR A 120 -23.47 8.92 33.68
C THR A 120 -22.08 9.38 33.27
N LYS A 121 -21.06 9.23 34.12
CA LYS A 121 -19.70 9.73 33.88
C LYS A 121 -18.63 8.80 34.43
N ILE A 122 -17.58 8.60 33.64
CA ILE A 122 -16.29 8.06 34.08
C ILE A 122 -15.25 9.18 33.91
N GLY A 123 -14.67 9.61 35.03
CA GLY A 123 -13.86 10.82 35.13
C GLY A 123 -12.44 10.71 34.57
N HIS A 124 -11.79 11.86 34.43
CA HIS A 124 -10.40 12.00 33.97
C HIS A 124 -9.48 11.02 34.72
N LYS A 125 -8.73 10.19 33.97
CA LYS A 125 -7.80 9.20 34.54
C LYS A 125 -8.41 8.20 35.54
N ALA A 126 -9.74 8.01 35.55
CA ALA A 126 -10.42 7.16 36.55
C ALA A 126 -9.82 5.76 36.70
N PHE A 127 -9.36 5.15 35.62
CA PHE A 127 -8.74 3.82 35.52
C PHE A 127 -7.36 3.87 34.82
N PHE A 128 -6.64 4.99 34.96
CA PHE A 128 -5.34 5.17 34.33
C PHE A 128 -4.35 4.07 34.75
N GLN A 129 -3.65 3.48 33.79
CA GLN A 129 -2.65 2.42 33.97
C GLN A 129 -3.13 1.22 34.81
N THR A 130 -4.43 0.92 34.79
CA THR A 130 -5.01 -0.27 35.44
C THR A 130 -4.72 -1.54 34.62
N LYS A 131 -3.44 -1.95 34.54
CA LYS A 131 -2.98 -3.05 33.68
C LYS A 131 -3.63 -4.41 33.98
N SER A 132 -4.09 -4.64 35.21
CA SER A 132 -4.79 -5.87 35.58
C SER A 132 -6.29 -5.86 35.24
N LEU A 133 -6.89 -4.70 34.94
CA LEU A 133 -8.32 -4.57 34.68
C LEU A 133 -8.65 -5.14 33.30
N GLN A 134 -9.26 -6.32 33.27
CA GLN A 134 -9.57 -7.02 32.02
C GLN A 134 -10.99 -6.78 31.52
N LYS A 135 -11.92 -6.46 32.44
CA LYS A 135 -13.36 -6.42 32.15
C LYS A 135 -14.08 -5.29 32.89
N ILE A 136 -14.94 -4.60 32.17
CA ILE A 136 -15.89 -3.62 32.70
C ILE A 136 -17.17 -3.62 31.86
N ASN A 137 -18.34 -3.50 32.49
CA ASN A 137 -19.61 -3.30 31.78
C ASN A 137 -19.94 -1.80 31.67
N PHE A 138 -19.99 -1.25 30.46
CA PHE A 138 -20.42 0.13 30.25
C PHE A 138 -21.97 0.20 30.16
N PRO A 139 -22.65 0.95 31.04
CA PRO A 139 -24.10 1.04 31.03
C PRO A 139 -24.63 1.98 29.93
N LYS A 140 -25.86 1.76 29.48
CA LYS A 140 -26.52 2.59 28.44
C LYS A 140 -26.73 4.04 28.86
N SER A 141 -26.74 4.33 30.16
CA SER A 141 -26.89 5.67 30.74
C SER A 141 -25.64 6.54 30.63
N LEU A 142 -24.49 5.93 30.28
CA LEU A 142 -23.19 6.61 30.25
C LEU A 142 -23.17 7.72 29.20
N LYS A 143 -22.90 8.94 29.65
CA LYS A 143 -22.85 10.15 28.81
C LYS A 143 -21.42 10.46 28.36
N ALA A 144 -20.44 10.28 29.24
CA ALA A 144 -19.05 10.63 28.96
C ALA A 144 -18.05 9.68 29.61
N ILE A 145 -17.00 9.36 28.86
CA ILE A 145 -15.74 8.83 29.34
C ILE A 145 -14.71 9.93 29.12
N GLU A 146 -14.21 10.52 30.19
CA GLU A 146 -13.32 11.67 30.12
C GLU A 146 -11.91 11.29 29.66
N GLN A 147 -11.10 12.32 29.39
CA GLN A 147 -9.76 12.14 28.84
C GLN A 147 -8.93 11.16 29.69
N GLN A 148 -8.12 10.33 29.02
CA GLN A 148 -7.21 9.36 29.65
C GLN A 148 -7.85 8.39 30.66
N ALA A 149 -9.18 8.25 30.71
CA ALA A 149 -9.88 7.47 31.73
C ALA A 149 -9.36 6.02 31.85
N PHE A 150 -9.04 5.37 30.74
CA PHE A 150 -8.55 3.98 30.65
C PHE A 150 -7.18 3.89 29.96
N ARG A 151 -6.41 4.98 29.88
CA ARG A 151 -5.09 4.94 29.22
C ARG A 151 -4.21 3.86 29.86
N GLY A 152 -3.69 2.93 29.06
CA GLY A 152 -2.84 1.84 29.52
C GLY A 152 -3.55 0.78 30.37
N SER A 153 -4.88 0.68 30.29
CA SER A 153 -5.63 -0.39 30.95
C SER A 153 -5.47 -1.74 30.23
N GLY A 154 -5.61 -2.85 30.97
CA GLY A 154 -5.55 -4.22 30.42
C GLY A 154 -6.87 -4.71 29.81
N LEU A 155 -7.77 -3.81 29.41
CA LEU A 155 -9.10 -4.17 28.92
C LEU A 155 -8.99 -5.00 27.64
N THR A 156 -9.67 -6.14 27.62
CA THR A 156 -9.65 -7.06 26.47
C THR A 156 -10.82 -6.82 25.50
N GLU A 157 -11.92 -6.26 26.01
CA GLU A 157 -13.13 -5.92 25.26
C GLU A 157 -13.71 -4.60 25.79
N VAL A 158 -14.12 -3.73 24.87
CA VAL A 158 -14.85 -2.49 25.17
C VAL A 158 -16.17 -2.49 24.40
N ASN A 159 -17.28 -2.54 25.11
CA ASN A 159 -18.64 -2.48 24.54
C ASN A 159 -19.41 -1.31 25.18
N ILE A 160 -19.59 -0.23 24.44
CA ILE A 160 -20.28 0.99 24.88
C ILE A 160 -21.63 1.09 24.13
N PRO A 161 -22.74 0.61 24.72
CA PRO A 161 -24.02 0.46 24.01
C PRO A 161 -24.83 1.76 23.89
N GLY A 162 -24.49 2.78 24.69
CA GLY A 162 -25.22 4.04 24.81
C GLY A 162 -24.66 5.16 23.94
N ALA A 163 -25.35 6.31 23.97
CA ALA A 163 -24.86 7.54 23.35
C ALA A 163 -23.83 8.20 24.28
N THR A 164 -22.56 7.92 24.04
CA THR A 164 -21.45 8.30 24.93
C THR A 164 -20.40 9.11 24.17
N ALA A 165 -19.90 10.19 24.78
CA ALA A 165 -18.74 10.92 24.32
C ALA A 165 -17.46 10.31 24.91
N ILE A 166 -16.46 10.04 24.08
CA ILE A 166 -15.17 9.48 24.50
C ILE A 166 -14.12 10.58 24.39
N GLY A 167 -13.44 10.90 25.49
CA GLY A 167 -12.46 11.97 25.57
C GLY A 167 -11.10 11.61 24.96
N ASN A 168 -10.23 12.61 24.90
CA ASN A 168 -8.89 12.49 24.35
C ASN A 168 -8.09 11.42 25.09
N ALA A 169 -7.42 10.55 24.33
CA ALA A 169 -6.62 9.43 24.83
C ALA A 169 -7.34 8.53 25.85
N ALA A 170 -8.68 8.48 25.86
CA ALA A 170 -9.45 7.75 26.87
C ALA A 170 -9.04 6.27 26.97
N PHE A 171 -8.74 5.61 25.85
CA PHE A 171 -8.28 4.22 25.78
C PHE A 171 -6.91 4.09 25.11
N LEU A 172 -6.10 5.16 25.09
CA LEU A 172 -4.75 5.13 24.54
C LEU A 172 -3.93 3.98 25.17
N SER A 173 -3.25 3.19 24.34
CA SER A 173 -2.40 2.06 24.77
C SER A 173 -3.15 0.98 25.56
N CYS A 174 -4.43 0.74 25.28
CA CYS A 174 -5.12 -0.48 25.72
C CYS A 174 -4.67 -1.66 24.83
N THR A 175 -3.41 -2.08 24.97
CA THR A 175 -2.75 -3.00 24.04
C THR A 175 -3.36 -4.39 24.00
N ASP A 176 -4.09 -4.80 25.04
CA ASP A 176 -4.74 -6.11 25.10
C ASP A 176 -6.16 -6.13 24.49
N MET A 177 -6.68 -4.96 24.08
CA MET A 177 -8.04 -4.83 23.55
C MET A 177 -8.18 -5.50 22.18
N LYS A 178 -9.02 -6.52 22.09
CA LYS A 178 -9.29 -7.28 20.87
C LYS A 178 -10.56 -6.85 20.16
N THR A 179 -11.56 -6.44 20.93
CA THR A 179 -12.91 -6.15 20.45
C THR A 179 -13.36 -4.77 20.93
N LEU A 180 -13.84 -3.96 19.99
CA LEU A 180 -14.43 -2.64 20.24
C LEU A 180 -15.82 -2.55 19.61
N THR A 181 -16.84 -2.22 20.42
CA THR A 181 -18.23 -2.01 19.97
C THR A 181 -18.74 -0.66 20.47
N ILE A 182 -18.89 0.30 19.55
CA ILE A 182 -19.25 1.70 19.85
C ILE A 182 -20.39 2.22 18.95
N PRO A 183 -21.55 1.54 18.87
CA PRO A 183 -22.56 1.77 17.82
C PRO A 183 -23.24 3.15 17.85
N LYS A 184 -23.16 3.88 18.97
CA LYS A 184 -23.86 5.16 19.18
C LYS A 184 -22.96 6.24 19.79
N VAL A 185 -21.64 6.05 19.73
CA VAL A 185 -20.69 7.05 20.24
C VAL A 185 -20.97 8.41 19.59
N THR A 186 -20.91 9.48 20.37
CA THR A 186 -21.30 10.84 19.90
C THR A 186 -20.11 11.75 19.61
N PHE A 187 -18.93 11.37 20.14
CA PHE A 187 -17.67 12.08 19.99
C PHE A 187 -16.52 11.11 20.25
N LEU A 188 -15.47 11.16 19.42
CA LEU A 188 -14.23 10.42 19.58
C LEU A 188 -13.09 11.40 19.81
N GLY A 189 -12.55 11.49 21.01
CA GLY A 189 -11.45 12.41 21.30
C GLY A 189 -10.17 12.07 20.55
N THR A 190 -9.29 13.05 20.46
CA THR A 190 -7.96 12.91 19.85
C THR A 190 -7.21 11.75 20.52
N MET A 191 -6.66 10.83 19.72
CA MET A 191 -5.92 9.64 20.18
C MET A 191 -6.71 8.64 21.05
N CYS A 192 -8.05 8.71 21.08
CA CYS A 192 -8.83 7.96 22.06
C CYS A 192 -8.63 6.44 22.04
N PHE A 193 -8.33 5.81 20.89
CA PHE A 193 -7.98 4.39 20.78
C PHE A 193 -6.59 4.17 20.13
N ARG A 194 -5.71 5.17 20.17
CA ARG A 194 -4.36 5.05 19.62
C ARG A 194 -3.60 3.92 20.34
N HIS A 195 -2.75 3.20 19.61
CA HIS A 195 -1.92 2.11 20.13
C HIS A 195 -2.74 0.97 20.81
N CYS A 196 -3.96 0.71 20.34
CA CYS A 196 -4.73 -0.48 20.73
C CYS A 196 -4.31 -1.67 19.84
N SER A 197 -3.08 -2.13 20.03
CA SER A 197 -2.35 -2.97 19.06
C SER A 197 -2.94 -4.35 18.78
N GLN A 198 -3.86 -4.86 19.61
CA GLN A 198 -4.57 -6.13 19.36
C GLN A 198 -5.95 -5.98 18.71
N LEU A 199 -6.39 -4.74 18.47
CA LEU A 199 -7.69 -4.45 17.87
C LEU A 199 -7.66 -4.84 16.38
N LYS A 200 -8.58 -5.70 15.95
CA LYS A 200 -8.61 -6.22 14.58
C LYS A 200 -9.57 -5.49 13.64
N THR A 201 -10.70 -5.04 14.18
CA THR A 201 -11.79 -4.47 13.38
C THR A 201 -12.37 -3.26 14.07
N VAL A 202 -12.76 -2.24 13.30
CA VAL A 202 -13.53 -1.11 13.82
C VAL A 202 -14.65 -0.71 12.88
N THR A 203 -15.82 -0.40 13.44
CA THR A 203 -16.89 0.31 12.74
C THR A 203 -17.13 1.65 13.41
N VAL A 204 -16.87 2.74 12.68
CA VAL A 204 -17.06 4.11 13.16
C VAL A 204 -18.45 4.58 12.75
N PRO A 205 -19.36 4.83 13.70
CA PRO A 205 -20.71 5.25 13.35
C PRO A 205 -20.76 6.70 12.90
N VAL A 206 -21.75 7.06 12.08
CA VAL A 206 -21.99 8.45 11.67
C VAL A 206 -22.24 9.38 12.87
N SER A 207 -22.76 8.84 13.98
CA SER A 207 -22.97 9.58 15.22
C SER A 207 -21.67 10.03 15.89
N ALA A 208 -20.52 9.43 15.54
CA ALA A 208 -19.22 9.76 16.13
C ALA A 208 -18.76 11.20 15.82
N ASN A 209 -19.41 11.85 14.86
CA ASN A 209 -19.14 13.24 14.49
C ASN A 209 -17.66 13.51 14.18
N ILE A 210 -16.97 12.54 13.56
CA ILE A 210 -15.55 12.66 13.25
C ILE A 210 -15.29 13.89 12.34
N GLY A 211 -14.17 14.57 12.57
CA GLY A 211 -13.80 15.82 11.93
C GLY A 211 -14.54 17.05 12.46
N LYS A 212 -15.42 16.92 13.46
CA LYS A 212 -16.17 18.06 14.04
C LYS A 212 -15.62 18.46 15.40
N LYS A 213 -15.77 19.74 15.74
CA LYS A 213 -15.49 20.27 17.08
C LYS A 213 -16.44 19.66 18.11
N LEU A 214 -15.97 19.63 19.37
CA LEU A 214 -16.79 19.18 20.49
C LEU A 214 -18.09 20.01 20.59
N ASP A 215 -19.21 19.31 20.79
CA ASP A 215 -20.52 19.90 21.01
C ASP A 215 -20.53 20.71 22.33
N ALA A 216 -21.09 21.92 22.30
CA ALA A 216 -21.18 22.78 23.49
C ALA A 216 -21.95 22.14 24.65
N SER A 217 -22.88 21.21 24.37
CA SER A 217 -23.60 20.43 25.39
C SER A 217 -22.70 19.46 26.18
N LEU A 218 -21.47 19.23 25.73
CA LEU A 218 -20.48 18.39 26.39
C LEU A 218 -19.39 19.20 27.12
N ALA A 219 -19.51 20.53 27.19
CA ALA A 219 -18.49 21.41 27.77
C ALA A 219 -18.24 21.18 29.27
N ASP A 220 -19.19 20.60 29.99
CA ASP A 220 -19.06 20.28 31.42
C ASP A 220 -18.20 19.02 31.69
N TYR A 221 -17.82 18.28 30.65
CA TYR A 221 -16.97 17.09 30.75
C TYR A 221 -15.52 17.41 30.36
N LYS A 222 -14.55 16.83 31.08
CA LYS A 222 -13.11 16.93 30.77
C LYS A 222 -12.72 16.03 29.59
N LEU A 223 -13.23 16.35 28.39
CA LEU A 223 -13.03 15.52 27.19
C LEU A 223 -11.79 15.90 26.37
N LEU A 224 -11.29 17.12 26.48
CA LEU A 224 -10.24 17.65 25.60
C LEU A 224 -8.95 17.92 26.38
N PHE A 225 -7.82 17.84 25.68
CA PHE A 225 -6.53 18.28 26.18
C PHE A 225 -6.40 19.81 26.14
N ASP A 226 -5.65 20.37 27.10
CA ASP A 226 -5.05 21.69 26.97
C ASP A 226 -3.78 21.56 26.10
N LEU A 227 -3.97 21.41 24.79
CA LEU A 227 -2.84 21.38 23.87
C LEU A 227 -2.24 22.79 23.76
N PRO A 228 -0.93 22.97 24.03
CA PRO A 228 -0.27 24.21 23.68
C PRO A 228 -0.43 24.40 22.16
N LYS A 229 -0.86 25.59 21.74
CA LYS A 229 -0.92 26.00 20.32
C LYS A 229 0.49 26.23 19.78
N ASP A 230 1.39 25.26 19.92
CA ASP A 230 2.73 25.40 19.39
C ASP A 230 2.68 25.32 17.87
N LYS A 231 2.79 26.48 17.24
CA LYS A 231 2.82 26.63 15.78
C LYS A 231 4.08 26.02 15.14
N LYS A 232 5.02 25.48 15.91
CA LYS A 232 6.25 24.86 15.41
C LYS A 232 6.12 23.37 15.11
N SER A 233 5.05 22.70 15.56
CA SER A 233 4.77 21.32 15.14
C SER A 233 4.39 21.31 13.66
N SER A 234 4.92 20.35 12.88
CA SER A 234 4.45 20.07 11.52
C SER A 234 3.01 19.56 11.49
N ILE A 235 2.49 19.12 12.64
CA ILE A 235 1.14 18.58 12.83
C ILE A 235 0.40 19.41 13.87
N ASN A 236 -0.71 20.03 13.46
CA ASN A 236 -1.56 20.85 14.32
C ASN A 236 -2.77 20.04 14.75
N TYR A 237 -2.67 19.38 15.90
CA TYR A 237 -3.84 18.74 16.49
C TYR A 237 -4.85 19.79 16.93
N GLU A 238 -5.89 19.97 16.14
CA GLU A 238 -7.11 20.55 16.66
C GLU A 238 -7.81 19.52 17.56
N ASN A 239 -8.48 19.97 18.62
CA ASN A 239 -9.33 19.14 19.46
C ASN A 239 -10.65 18.78 18.73
N ASN A 240 -10.53 18.25 17.51
CA ASN A 240 -11.62 17.76 16.67
C ASN A 240 -11.78 16.25 16.88
N SER A 241 -13.02 15.77 16.69
CA SER A 241 -13.35 14.36 16.85
C SER A 241 -12.59 13.49 15.84
N GLY A 242 -12.03 12.36 16.27
CA GLY A 242 -11.45 11.34 15.42
C GLY A 242 -9.98 11.54 15.04
N ASN A 243 -9.35 12.66 15.42
CA ASN A 243 -7.93 12.90 15.14
C ASN A 243 -7.07 11.83 15.80
N VAL A 244 -6.27 11.12 15.01
CA VAL A 244 -5.41 10.01 15.50
C VAL A 244 -6.18 8.92 16.27
N ALA A 245 -7.51 8.83 16.12
CA ALA A 245 -8.33 8.01 17.02
C ALA A 245 -7.94 6.54 17.02
N PHE A 246 -7.49 6.01 15.88
CA PHE A 246 -7.07 4.62 15.70
C PHE A 246 -5.61 4.51 15.23
N GLY A 247 -4.80 5.57 15.41
CA GLY A 247 -3.38 5.52 15.05
C GLY A 247 -2.65 4.41 15.81
N ASP A 248 -1.62 3.82 15.20
CA ASP A 248 -0.78 2.76 15.80
C ASP A 248 -1.56 1.50 16.24
N CYS A 249 -2.77 1.28 15.69
CA CYS A 249 -3.49 0.02 15.86
C CYS A 249 -2.90 -1.04 14.92
N TYR A 250 -1.73 -1.55 15.28
CA TYR A 250 -0.87 -2.35 14.39
C TYR A 250 -1.55 -3.57 13.77
N ASN A 251 -2.38 -4.30 14.53
CA ASN A 251 -3.09 -5.49 14.05
C ASN A 251 -4.51 -5.17 13.49
N LEU A 252 -4.85 -3.90 13.26
CA LEU A 252 -6.14 -3.51 12.70
C LEU A 252 -6.17 -3.92 11.24
N THR A 253 -6.95 -4.95 10.90
CA THR A 253 -7.04 -5.48 9.52
C THR A 253 -8.16 -4.85 8.72
N GLU A 254 -9.24 -4.42 9.39
CA GLU A 254 -10.45 -3.89 8.76
C GLU A 254 -10.98 -2.63 9.47
N ALA A 255 -11.33 -1.60 8.68
CA ALA A 255 -12.01 -0.41 9.17
C ALA A 255 -13.22 -0.04 8.30
N ILE A 256 -14.36 0.21 8.94
CA ILE A 256 -15.60 0.61 8.28
C ILE A 256 -16.01 1.99 8.77
N LEU A 257 -16.07 2.97 7.86
CA LEU A 257 -16.67 4.27 8.13
C LEU A 257 -18.14 4.24 7.63
N GLN A 258 -19.11 4.50 8.51
CA GLN A 258 -20.51 4.51 8.11
C GLN A 258 -20.87 5.66 7.16
N ASP A 259 -21.83 5.40 6.27
CA ASP A 259 -22.40 6.40 5.37
C ASP A 259 -22.86 7.66 6.11
N GLY A 260 -22.58 8.82 5.51
CA GLY A 260 -22.86 10.14 6.09
C GLY A 260 -21.64 10.78 6.74
N ILE A 261 -20.57 10.03 6.99
CA ILE A 261 -19.25 10.59 7.34
C ILE A 261 -18.71 11.37 6.13
N THR A 262 -18.29 12.62 6.36
CA THR A 262 -17.82 13.54 5.30
C THR A 262 -16.31 13.75 5.29
N THR A 263 -15.59 13.35 6.34
CA THR A 263 -14.16 13.60 6.49
C THR A 263 -13.50 12.42 7.16
N VAL A 264 -12.34 11.99 6.66
CA VAL A 264 -11.38 11.17 7.43
C VAL A 264 -10.41 12.15 8.10
N PRO A 265 -10.43 12.28 9.44
CA PRO A 265 -9.62 13.25 10.15
C PRO A 265 -8.12 12.97 10.10
N GLU A 266 -7.35 13.99 10.49
CA GLU A 266 -5.90 13.96 10.55
C GLU A 266 -5.39 12.73 11.32
N ALA A 267 -4.49 11.98 10.67
CA ALA A 267 -3.82 10.80 11.21
C ALA A 267 -4.73 9.71 11.81
N MET A 268 -6.03 9.69 11.48
CA MET A 268 -7.02 8.81 12.12
C MET A 268 -6.61 7.32 12.15
N PHE A 269 -5.99 6.83 11.08
CA PHE A 269 -5.52 5.45 10.91
C PHE A 269 -4.01 5.37 10.62
N CYS A 270 -3.22 6.38 11.02
CA CYS A 270 -1.78 6.34 10.78
C CYS A 270 -1.14 5.11 11.44
N PHE A 271 -0.13 4.53 10.81
CA PHE A 271 0.62 3.35 11.27
C PHE A 271 -0.23 2.10 11.54
N CYS A 272 -1.44 2.00 11.01
CA CYS A 272 -2.20 0.74 11.01
C CYS A 272 -1.62 -0.22 9.95
N GLY A 273 -0.46 -0.83 10.23
CA GLY A 273 0.31 -1.58 9.23
C GLY A 273 -0.39 -2.81 8.66
N ASP A 274 -1.25 -3.49 9.43
CA ASP A 274 -2.04 -4.62 8.94
C ASP A 274 -3.37 -4.20 8.26
N LEU A 275 -3.68 -2.89 8.20
CA LEU A 275 -4.94 -2.41 7.63
C LEU A 275 -4.98 -2.66 6.13
N LYS A 276 -5.75 -3.67 5.75
CA LYS A 276 -5.91 -4.12 4.37
C LYS A 276 -7.22 -3.64 3.76
N ASP A 277 -8.30 -3.76 4.53
CA ASP A 277 -9.66 -3.51 4.06
C ASP A 277 -10.21 -2.25 4.71
N ILE A 278 -10.43 -1.20 3.92
CA ILE A 278 -11.12 0.00 4.38
C ILE A 278 -12.32 0.35 3.52
N THR A 279 -13.46 0.52 4.18
CA THR A 279 -14.68 1.04 3.54
C THR A 279 -14.77 2.53 3.79
N ILE A 280 -14.34 3.33 2.79
CA ILE A 280 -14.54 4.79 2.75
C ILE A 280 -15.86 5.07 2.02
N PRO A 281 -16.90 5.62 2.69
CA PRO A 281 -18.20 5.82 2.05
C PRO A 281 -18.15 6.97 1.04
N ALA A 282 -19.03 6.93 0.04
CA ALA A 282 -19.10 7.93 -1.03
C ALA A 282 -19.42 9.36 -0.53
N SER A 283 -19.88 9.50 0.71
CA SER A 283 -20.10 10.78 1.39
C SER A 283 -18.81 11.49 1.81
N VAL A 284 -17.68 10.78 1.89
CA VAL A 284 -16.40 11.38 2.28
C VAL A 284 -15.92 12.37 1.22
N LYS A 285 -15.69 13.61 1.65
CA LYS A 285 -15.26 14.77 0.87
C LYS A 285 -13.81 15.13 1.10
N SER A 286 -13.24 14.80 2.25
CA SER A 286 -11.85 15.13 2.57
C SER A 286 -11.17 13.98 3.29
N VAL A 287 -9.98 13.63 2.82
CA VAL A 287 -9.02 12.80 3.55
C VAL A 287 -7.95 13.76 4.04
N GLN A 288 -7.85 13.95 5.36
CA GLN A 288 -6.93 14.93 5.95
C GLN A 288 -5.49 14.41 6.03
N ASP A 289 -4.62 15.28 6.54
CA ASP A 289 -3.19 15.06 6.61
C ASP A 289 -2.87 13.76 7.40
N GLU A 290 -1.95 12.95 6.88
CA GLU A 290 -1.50 11.66 7.46
C GLU A 290 -2.57 10.60 7.75
N ALA A 291 -3.82 10.77 7.28
CA ALA A 291 -4.96 9.92 7.63
C ALA A 291 -4.69 8.41 7.54
N PHE A 292 -3.91 7.97 6.55
CA PHE A 292 -3.54 6.58 6.29
C PHE A 292 -2.02 6.38 6.17
N ARG A 293 -1.21 7.31 6.67
CA ARG A 293 0.25 7.20 6.63
C ARG A 293 0.70 5.84 7.16
N ARG A 294 1.58 5.15 6.44
CA ARG A 294 2.13 3.82 6.80
C ARG A 294 1.06 2.73 7.03
N CYS A 295 -0.07 2.79 6.32
CA CYS A 295 -0.96 1.62 6.19
C CYS A 295 -0.35 0.63 5.19
N LEU A 296 0.67 -0.12 5.64
CA LEU A 296 1.52 -0.95 4.78
C LEU A 296 0.78 -2.05 4.03
N SER A 297 -0.31 -2.58 4.58
CA SER A 297 -1.09 -3.67 3.98
C SER A 297 -2.23 -3.21 3.07
N LEU A 298 -2.43 -1.89 2.92
CA LEU A 298 -3.53 -1.36 2.12
C LEU A 298 -3.28 -1.64 0.64
N THR A 299 -4.08 -2.53 0.02
CA THR A 299 -3.82 -3.00 -1.36
C THR A 299 -4.51 -2.20 -2.45
N SER A 300 -5.62 -1.54 -2.10
CA SER A 300 -6.45 -0.80 -3.05
C SER A 300 -7.11 0.37 -2.36
N MET A 301 -7.46 1.39 -3.14
CA MET A 301 -8.13 2.57 -2.65
C MET A 301 -9.27 2.95 -3.59
N ASN A 302 -10.45 3.18 -3.03
CA ASN A 302 -11.59 3.71 -3.76
C ASN A 302 -12.09 4.98 -3.07
N ILE A 303 -11.96 6.13 -3.76
CA ILE A 303 -12.29 7.46 -3.21
C ILE A 303 -13.17 8.29 -4.17
N PRO A 304 -14.39 7.82 -4.51
CA PRO A 304 -15.19 8.38 -5.60
C PRO A 304 -15.88 9.73 -5.27
N GLY A 305 -15.88 10.11 -3.99
CA GLY A 305 -16.52 11.32 -3.48
C GLY A 305 -15.54 12.42 -3.03
N VAL A 306 -14.25 12.11 -2.96
CA VAL A 306 -13.23 12.95 -2.32
C VAL A 306 -12.93 14.18 -3.16
N GLU A 307 -12.83 15.33 -2.48
CA GLU A 307 -12.56 16.65 -3.05
C GLU A 307 -11.20 17.20 -2.64
N SER A 308 -10.63 16.75 -1.52
CA SER A 308 -9.30 17.18 -1.04
C SER A 308 -8.56 16.05 -0.34
N ILE A 309 -7.28 15.88 -0.67
CA ILE A 309 -6.36 14.91 -0.08
C ILE A 309 -5.22 15.67 0.61
N GLY A 310 -5.06 15.43 1.91
CA GLY A 310 -4.13 16.12 2.79
C GLY A 310 -2.65 15.76 2.61
N ASN A 311 -1.79 16.47 3.33
CA ASN A 311 -0.35 16.22 3.31
C ASN A 311 -0.05 14.81 3.81
N ASN A 312 0.86 14.08 3.15
CA ASN A 312 1.27 12.73 3.60
C ASN A 312 0.11 11.73 3.80
N ALA A 313 -1.08 11.97 3.22
CA ALA A 313 -2.30 11.22 3.55
C ALA A 313 -2.15 9.71 3.39
N PHE A 314 -1.40 9.27 2.38
CA PHE A 314 -1.10 7.86 2.07
C PHE A 314 0.41 7.60 1.98
N LEU A 315 1.22 8.43 2.65
CA LEU A 315 2.67 8.28 2.70
C LEU A 315 3.05 6.86 3.12
N GLN A 316 3.93 6.20 2.36
CA GLN A 316 4.42 4.83 2.59
C GLN A 316 3.33 3.76 2.63
N CYS A 317 2.23 3.92 1.89
CA CYS A 317 1.29 2.83 1.62
C CYS A 317 1.80 1.95 0.46
N TRP A 318 2.91 1.24 0.69
CA TRP A 318 3.68 0.52 -0.33
C TRP A 318 2.92 -0.54 -1.11
N ASN A 319 1.89 -1.16 -0.51
CA ASN A 319 1.09 -2.20 -1.16
C ASN A 319 -0.11 -1.67 -1.93
N LEU A 320 -0.35 -0.35 -1.97
CA LEU A 320 -1.33 0.20 -2.91
C LEU A 320 -0.85 -0.11 -4.32
N ARG A 321 -1.61 -0.87 -5.10
CA ARG A 321 -1.24 -1.30 -6.46
C ARG A 321 -2.31 -0.93 -7.48
N GLY A 322 -1.93 -1.05 -8.76
CA GLY A 322 -2.81 -0.77 -9.89
C GLY A 322 -2.95 0.72 -10.15
N ASP A 323 -3.92 1.08 -10.98
CA ASP A 323 -4.13 2.47 -11.36
C ASP A 323 -5.07 3.17 -10.38
N LEU A 324 -4.68 4.38 -9.97
CA LEU A 324 -5.52 5.28 -9.22
C LEU A 324 -6.23 6.25 -10.17
N ILE A 325 -7.56 6.17 -10.21
CA ILE A 325 -8.41 7.13 -10.93
C ILE A 325 -8.96 8.17 -9.95
N LEU A 326 -8.47 9.39 -10.07
CA LEU A 326 -8.95 10.56 -9.33
C LEU A 326 -10.02 11.26 -10.16
N SER A 327 -11.25 11.33 -9.63
CA SER A 327 -12.38 11.93 -10.35
C SER A 327 -12.29 13.46 -10.47
N ASN A 328 -13.19 14.03 -11.29
CA ASN A 328 -13.44 15.47 -11.45
C ASN A 328 -13.97 16.19 -10.20
N LYS A 329 -14.05 15.50 -9.06
CA LYS A 329 -14.38 16.11 -7.77
C LYS A 329 -13.15 16.51 -6.99
N VAL A 330 -12.01 15.88 -7.25
CA VAL A 330 -10.75 16.18 -6.56
C VAL A 330 -10.30 17.57 -7.00
N LYS A 331 -10.25 18.51 -6.05
CA LYS A 331 -9.87 19.92 -6.25
C LYS A 331 -8.46 20.21 -5.77
N GLU A 332 -7.95 19.42 -4.83
CA GLU A 332 -6.66 19.66 -4.19
C GLU A 332 -6.03 18.34 -3.75
N ILE A 333 -4.76 18.16 -4.09
CA ILE A 333 -3.88 17.14 -3.52
C ILE A 333 -2.70 17.89 -2.94
N LYS A 334 -2.44 17.73 -1.65
CA LYS A 334 -1.34 18.42 -0.98
C LYS A 334 -0.02 17.64 -1.05
N ASP A 335 1.00 18.16 -0.38
CA ASP A 335 2.37 17.71 -0.49
C ASP A 335 2.53 16.27 0.01
N PHE A 336 3.34 15.46 -0.71
CA PHE A 336 3.67 14.08 -0.36
C PHE A 336 2.46 13.13 -0.17
N ALA A 337 1.28 13.49 -0.68
CA ALA A 337 0.05 12.78 -0.40
C ALA A 337 0.11 11.27 -0.73
N PHE A 338 0.86 10.88 -1.76
CA PHE A 338 1.05 9.49 -2.21
C PHE A 338 2.53 9.10 -2.29
N ASP A 339 3.38 9.76 -1.52
CA ASP A 339 4.81 9.45 -1.46
C ASP A 339 5.05 8.00 -1.00
N HIS A 340 6.00 7.29 -1.61
CA HIS A 340 6.31 5.89 -1.34
C HIS A 340 5.09 4.94 -1.46
N THR A 341 4.29 5.10 -2.54
CA THR A 341 3.19 4.18 -2.87
C THR A 341 3.57 3.25 -4.03
N GLY A 342 2.80 2.17 -4.18
CA GLY A 342 3.06 1.12 -5.17
C GLY A 342 2.19 1.19 -6.43
N PHE A 343 1.53 2.32 -6.70
CA PHE A 343 0.65 2.48 -7.86
C PHE A 343 1.42 2.28 -9.17
N SER A 344 0.76 1.68 -10.16
CA SER A 344 1.29 1.54 -11.53
C SER A 344 0.98 2.75 -12.40
N GLY A 345 -0.19 3.36 -12.20
CA GLY A 345 -0.64 4.51 -12.97
C GLY A 345 -1.46 5.48 -12.14
N ILE A 346 -1.33 6.76 -12.43
CA ILE A 346 -2.24 7.79 -11.90
C ILE A 346 -2.99 8.40 -13.06
N LYS A 347 -4.31 8.49 -12.96
CA LYS A 347 -5.14 9.27 -13.87
C LYS A 347 -5.99 10.25 -13.09
N TRP A 348 -5.85 11.54 -13.37
CA TRP A 348 -6.72 12.56 -12.80
C TRP A 348 -7.68 13.07 -13.87
N GLU A 349 -8.94 12.67 -13.74
CA GLU A 349 -10.06 13.07 -14.60
C GLU A 349 -10.57 14.47 -14.24
N GLY A 350 -9.71 15.48 -14.37
CA GLY A 350 -10.06 16.88 -14.63
C GLY A 350 -10.97 17.61 -13.63
N THR A 351 -10.38 18.49 -12.81
CA THR A 351 -11.08 19.66 -12.23
C THR A 351 -10.35 20.92 -12.68
N ASP A 352 -11.03 21.87 -13.32
CA ASP A 352 -10.43 23.15 -13.73
C ASP A 352 -9.88 23.90 -12.50
N GLY A 353 -8.63 24.39 -12.59
CA GLY A 353 -8.01 25.16 -11.52
C GLY A 353 -7.71 24.36 -10.24
N CYS A 354 -7.58 23.04 -10.33
CA CYS A 354 -7.18 22.22 -9.18
C CYS A 354 -5.78 22.59 -8.66
N LYS A 355 -5.49 22.22 -7.43
CA LYS A 355 -4.19 22.45 -6.79
C LYS A 355 -3.41 21.15 -6.68
N ILE A 356 -2.15 21.20 -7.11
CA ILE A 356 -1.21 20.08 -7.02
C ILE A 356 -0.08 20.49 -6.10
N GLY A 357 0.09 19.74 -5.01
CA GLY A 357 1.16 19.92 -4.05
C GLY A 357 2.52 19.50 -4.58
N ASN A 358 3.50 19.60 -3.70
CA ASN A 358 4.88 19.23 -3.95
C ASN A 358 5.10 17.73 -3.74
N SER A 359 5.99 17.11 -4.53
CA SER A 359 6.44 15.72 -4.33
C SER A 359 5.31 14.71 -4.11
N VAL A 360 4.18 14.91 -4.80
CA VAL A 360 2.93 14.16 -4.54
C VAL A 360 3.12 12.65 -4.73
N PHE A 361 3.93 12.27 -5.71
CA PHE A 361 4.23 10.89 -6.10
C PHE A 361 5.73 10.57 -5.94
N HIS A 362 6.39 11.22 -4.99
CA HIS A 362 7.79 10.97 -4.70
C HIS A 362 8.03 9.48 -4.37
N ASN A 363 9.16 8.93 -4.83
CA ASN A 363 9.59 7.55 -4.58
C ASN A 363 8.49 6.50 -4.79
N CYS A 364 7.70 6.64 -5.86
CA CYS A 364 6.74 5.62 -6.28
C CYS A 364 7.39 4.72 -7.33
N PRO A 365 8.10 3.64 -6.93
CA PRO A 365 8.97 2.92 -7.86
C PRO A 365 8.15 2.30 -8.98
N LEU A 366 6.99 1.71 -8.72
CA LEU A 366 6.20 1.03 -9.74
C LEU A 366 5.45 1.96 -10.70
N LEU A 367 5.58 3.28 -10.53
CA LEU A 367 4.75 4.23 -11.27
C LEU A 367 5.23 4.36 -12.72
N GLU A 368 4.44 3.81 -13.63
CA GLU A 368 4.68 3.82 -15.07
C GLU A 368 4.25 5.14 -15.69
N TYR A 369 3.09 5.66 -15.29
CA TYR A 369 2.57 6.93 -15.82
C TYR A 369 1.80 7.78 -14.81
N VAL A 370 1.84 9.10 -15.04
CA VAL A 370 1.01 10.10 -14.36
C VAL A 370 0.29 10.93 -15.41
N ASP A 371 -1.02 10.71 -15.53
CA ASP A 371 -1.87 11.36 -16.48
C ASP A 371 -2.63 12.56 -15.89
N LEU A 372 -2.14 13.77 -16.20
CA LEU A 372 -2.70 15.06 -15.81
C LEU A 372 -3.27 15.85 -17.00
N HIS A 373 -3.29 15.30 -18.22
CA HIS A 373 -3.58 16.05 -19.45
C HIS A 373 -4.99 16.66 -19.49
N THR A 374 -5.91 16.10 -18.71
CA THR A 374 -7.31 16.56 -18.66
C THR A 374 -7.48 17.78 -17.75
N LEU A 375 -6.51 18.08 -16.87
CA LEU A 375 -6.54 19.23 -15.99
C LEU A 375 -6.24 20.51 -16.76
N LYS A 376 -6.95 21.59 -16.42
CA LYS A 376 -6.78 22.91 -17.03
C LYS A 376 -6.36 23.93 -16.00
N ALA A 377 -5.28 24.64 -16.29
CA ALA A 377 -4.70 25.70 -15.49
C ALA A 377 -4.56 25.34 -13.99
N PRO A 378 -4.01 24.16 -13.62
CA PRO A 378 -3.83 23.84 -12.21
C PRO A 378 -2.88 24.84 -11.53
N ALA A 379 -3.15 25.12 -10.26
CA ALA A 379 -2.24 25.84 -9.38
C ALA A 379 -1.16 24.88 -8.87
N VAL A 380 0.09 25.23 -9.16
CA VAL A 380 1.30 24.53 -8.73
C VAL A 380 2.23 25.53 -8.05
N ASN A 381 3.05 25.07 -7.10
CA ASN A 381 3.97 25.95 -6.36
C ASN A 381 5.17 26.37 -7.20
N ASN A 382 5.73 25.45 -7.99
CA ASN A 382 6.84 25.70 -8.89
C ASN A 382 6.52 25.17 -10.30
N LYS A 383 6.81 25.97 -11.32
CA LYS A 383 6.58 25.64 -12.74
C LYS A 383 7.85 25.14 -13.43
N THR A 384 9.02 25.29 -12.81
CA THR A 384 10.24 24.65 -13.26
C THR A 384 10.30 23.27 -12.61
N LEU A 385 10.20 22.24 -13.44
CA LEU A 385 10.17 20.84 -13.02
C LEU A 385 11.59 20.26 -12.97
N THR A 386 11.82 19.46 -11.95
CA THR A 386 13.00 18.62 -11.77
C THR A 386 12.60 17.41 -10.95
N ARG A 387 13.16 16.25 -11.28
CA ARG A 387 12.97 15.02 -10.51
C ARG A 387 13.91 14.96 -9.31
N HIS A 388 15.02 15.71 -9.34
CA HIS A 388 16.13 15.61 -8.40
C HIS A 388 16.40 16.93 -7.66
N ASP A 389 15.43 17.44 -6.89
CA ASP A 389 15.66 18.56 -5.96
C ASP A 389 15.56 18.10 -4.50
N PRO A 390 16.67 17.61 -3.91
CA PRO A 390 16.69 17.16 -2.52
C PRO A 390 16.60 18.33 -1.52
N LYS A 391 16.70 19.60 -1.96
CA LYS A 391 16.76 20.75 -1.05
C LYS A 391 15.39 21.37 -0.81
N THR A 392 14.64 21.64 -1.87
CA THR A 392 13.36 22.35 -1.74
C THR A 392 12.17 21.45 -2.02
N GLN A 393 12.36 20.40 -2.81
CA GLN A 393 11.31 19.46 -3.21
C GLN A 393 10.06 20.16 -3.76
N ALA A 394 10.21 21.39 -4.30
CA ALA A 394 9.13 22.38 -4.41
C ALA A 394 8.27 22.25 -5.67
N ASN A 395 8.31 21.10 -6.35
CA ASN A 395 7.49 20.81 -7.53
C ASN A 395 6.86 19.40 -7.41
N PHE A 396 5.78 19.13 -8.15
CA PHE A 396 5.03 17.87 -8.01
C PHE A 396 5.75 16.64 -8.59
N ALA A 397 6.70 16.84 -9.50
CA ALA A 397 7.42 15.78 -10.20
C ALA A 397 8.71 15.33 -9.47
N ASN A 398 9.08 16.02 -8.40
CA ASN A 398 10.24 15.67 -7.58
C ASN A 398 10.09 14.25 -7.00
N GLY A 399 11.15 13.44 -7.13
CA GLY A 399 11.20 12.03 -6.73
C GLY A 399 10.51 11.05 -7.67
N LEU A 400 9.98 11.50 -8.81
CA LEU A 400 9.52 10.59 -9.86
C LEU A 400 10.72 10.01 -10.61
N LEU A 401 10.80 8.69 -10.71
CA LEU A 401 11.83 8.01 -11.51
C LEU A 401 11.76 8.45 -12.98
N SER A 402 12.90 8.55 -13.66
CA SER A 402 12.99 8.97 -15.06
C SER A 402 12.13 8.14 -16.00
N ARG A 403 11.86 6.86 -15.68
CA ARG A 403 10.95 6.00 -16.44
C ARG A 403 9.49 6.45 -16.40
N THR A 404 9.06 7.17 -15.37
CA THR A 404 7.65 7.55 -15.22
C THR A 404 7.28 8.55 -16.30
N ILE A 405 6.30 8.21 -17.13
CA ILE A 405 5.78 9.08 -18.18
C ILE A 405 4.76 10.04 -17.59
N VAL A 406 5.01 11.34 -17.69
CA VAL A 406 4.14 12.36 -17.12
C VAL A 406 3.46 13.14 -18.24
N TYR A 407 2.14 13.03 -18.32
CA TYR A 407 1.32 13.81 -19.25
C TYR A 407 0.90 15.11 -18.57
N LEU A 408 1.52 16.22 -18.98
CA LEU A 408 1.38 17.51 -18.33
C LEU A 408 0.00 18.14 -18.57
N PRO A 409 -0.50 18.93 -17.61
CA PRO A 409 -1.80 19.58 -17.71
C PRO A 409 -1.79 20.74 -18.72
N GLN A 410 -2.97 21.16 -19.13
CA GLN A 410 -3.16 22.25 -20.08
C GLN A 410 -3.09 23.62 -19.40
N GLY A 411 -2.70 24.67 -20.13
CA GLY A 411 -2.77 26.05 -19.66
C GLY A 411 -1.71 26.46 -18.63
N VAL A 412 -0.66 25.65 -18.45
CA VAL A 412 0.51 25.97 -17.64
C VAL A 412 1.77 25.74 -18.48
N ASP A 413 2.59 26.79 -18.59
CA ASP A 413 3.89 26.70 -19.24
C ASP A 413 4.92 26.17 -18.23
N PHE A 414 5.22 24.87 -18.32
CA PHE A 414 6.26 24.24 -17.52
C PHE A 414 7.62 24.42 -18.18
N ALA A 415 8.60 24.80 -17.38
CA ALA A 415 10.02 24.72 -17.71
C ALA A 415 10.62 23.47 -17.06
N PHE A 416 11.82 23.09 -17.49
CA PHE A 416 12.58 21.98 -16.91
C PHE A 416 13.98 22.49 -16.58
N GLU A 417 14.55 21.99 -15.49
CA GLU A 417 16.00 22.12 -15.29
C GLU A 417 16.74 21.35 -16.39
N ASP A 418 18.01 21.67 -16.62
CA ASP A 418 18.78 21.13 -17.75
C ASP A 418 18.84 19.59 -17.70
N GLY A 419 18.31 18.95 -18.76
CA GLY A 419 18.30 17.48 -18.89
C GLY A 419 17.13 16.76 -18.21
N GLU A 420 16.21 17.47 -17.55
CA GLU A 420 15.11 16.91 -16.76
C GLU A 420 13.79 16.76 -17.54
N ASP A 421 13.76 17.08 -18.84
CA ASP A 421 12.56 17.05 -19.69
C ASP A 421 12.25 15.66 -20.31
N VAL A 422 12.94 14.63 -19.83
CA VAL A 422 12.77 13.23 -20.25
C VAL A 422 11.44 12.65 -19.75
N ASN A 423 10.72 11.96 -20.64
CA ASN A 423 9.44 11.32 -20.39
C ASN A 423 8.30 12.27 -19.96
N PHE A 424 8.44 13.57 -20.20
CA PHE A 424 7.35 14.54 -20.07
C PHE A 424 6.66 14.75 -21.42
N VAL A 425 5.35 14.47 -21.47
CA VAL A 425 4.49 14.77 -22.61
C VAL A 425 3.80 16.10 -22.34
N LYS A 426 4.13 17.10 -23.15
CA LYS A 426 3.55 18.45 -23.08
C LYS A 426 2.09 18.44 -23.56
N SER A 427 1.36 19.48 -23.20
CA SER A 427 -0.06 19.64 -23.56
C SER A 427 -0.34 19.73 -25.06
N ASP A 428 0.68 20.02 -25.88
CA ASP A 428 0.61 19.98 -27.35
C ASP A 428 0.80 18.57 -27.94
N GLY A 429 0.99 17.55 -27.10
CA GLY A 429 1.22 16.17 -27.52
C GLY A 429 2.66 15.90 -27.99
N THR A 430 3.63 16.72 -27.60
CA THR A 430 5.05 16.49 -27.86
C THR A 430 5.80 16.06 -26.61
N CYS A 431 6.80 15.19 -26.81
CA CYS A 431 7.77 14.81 -25.80
C CYS A 431 9.17 15.12 -26.36
N ALA A 432 10.01 15.81 -25.60
CA ALA A 432 11.36 16.15 -26.06
C ALA A 432 12.19 14.87 -26.22
N LYS A 433 12.20 14.04 -25.18
CA LYS A 433 12.90 12.75 -25.20
C LYS A 433 12.10 11.68 -24.48
N LEU A 434 11.79 10.60 -25.19
CA LEU A 434 11.22 9.38 -24.64
C LEU A 434 12.35 8.40 -24.32
N SER A 435 12.50 8.04 -23.05
CA SER A 435 13.45 7.05 -22.54
C SER A 435 12.67 5.84 -22.05
N VAL A 436 12.68 4.76 -22.84
CA VAL A 436 12.14 3.46 -22.38
C VAL A 436 13.26 2.62 -21.79
N GLN A 437 13.01 2.03 -20.64
CA GLN A 437 14.05 1.37 -19.83
C GLN A 437 13.90 -0.14 -19.80
N ASP A 438 15.03 -0.81 -19.71
CA ASP A 438 15.12 -2.26 -19.64
C ASP A 438 14.38 -2.83 -18.43
N GLY A 439 13.50 -3.81 -18.64
CA GLY A 439 12.73 -4.44 -17.56
C GLY A 439 11.65 -3.58 -16.89
N ALA A 440 11.34 -2.40 -17.43
CA ALA A 440 10.21 -1.57 -16.98
C ALA A 440 8.96 -1.79 -17.85
N ASP A 441 7.79 -1.85 -17.21
CA ASP A 441 6.49 -1.78 -17.87
C ASP A 441 6.12 -0.33 -18.17
N PHE A 442 5.39 -0.13 -19.27
CA PHE A 442 4.90 1.18 -19.68
C PHE A 442 3.48 1.06 -20.23
N GLU A 443 2.62 1.95 -19.77
CA GLU A 443 1.33 2.25 -20.40
C GLU A 443 1.33 3.69 -20.95
N PHE A 444 0.83 3.83 -22.18
CA PHE A 444 0.72 5.10 -22.87
C PHE A 444 -0.75 5.52 -22.99
N PRO A 445 -1.40 6.09 -21.97
CA PRO A 445 -2.83 6.43 -22.03
C PRO A 445 -3.19 7.39 -23.18
N ILE A 446 -2.21 8.13 -23.71
CA ILE A 446 -2.40 9.13 -24.76
C ILE A 446 -1.34 8.96 -25.83
N LYS A 447 -1.73 9.17 -27.09
CA LYS A 447 -0.82 9.26 -28.22
C LYS A 447 -0.03 10.57 -28.17
N PHE A 448 1.24 10.54 -28.53
CA PHE A 448 2.09 11.73 -28.61
C PHE A 448 3.21 11.53 -29.65
N THR A 449 3.98 12.59 -29.92
CA THR A 449 5.18 12.51 -30.77
C THR A 449 6.41 12.80 -29.93
N ALA A 450 7.36 11.86 -29.90
CA ALA A 450 8.66 12.06 -29.28
C ALA A 450 9.64 12.62 -30.32
N LYS A 451 10.35 13.70 -29.99
CA LYS A 451 11.39 14.26 -30.87
C LYS A 451 12.60 13.33 -30.96
N GLU A 452 12.96 12.74 -29.84
CA GLU A 452 13.92 11.66 -29.74
C GLU A 452 13.31 10.54 -28.89
N ALA A 453 13.51 9.29 -29.29
CA ALA A 453 13.16 8.12 -28.51
C ALA A 453 14.36 7.18 -28.41
N VAL A 454 14.65 6.72 -27.20
CA VAL A 454 15.82 5.90 -26.88
C VAL A 454 15.42 4.70 -26.02
N TYR A 455 16.17 3.61 -26.18
CA TYR A 455 16.10 2.43 -25.35
C TYR A 455 17.30 2.43 -24.41
N ASN A 456 17.07 2.31 -23.10
CA ASN A 456 18.07 2.50 -22.07
C ASN A 456 18.10 1.33 -21.08
N LYS A 457 19.21 1.19 -20.36
CA LYS A 457 19.31 0.33 -19.19
C LYS A 457 18.50 0.93 -18.05
N TRP A 458 17.91 0.08 -17.21
CA TRP A 458 17.40 0.52 -15.91
C TRP A 458 18.52 0.45 -14.88
N ALA A 459 19.02 1.60 -14.45
CA ALA A 459 19.98 1.75 -13.36
C ALA A 459 19.36 2.66 -12.30
N VAL A 460 18.64 2.06 -11.37
CA VAL A 460 18.19 2.76 -10.17
C VAL A 460 18.75 1.99 -8.99
N ASP A 461 19.54 2.68 -8.19
CA ASP A 461 20.08 2.10 -6.97
C ASP A 461 19.02 2.12 -5.88
N ALA A 462 18.84 0.97 -5.24
CA ALA A 462 17.96 0.79 -4.10
C ALA A 462 18.82 0.81 -2.84
N GLU A 463 18.96 1.97 -2.21
CA GLU A 463 19.66 2.07 -0.94
C GLU A 463 18.72 1.68 0.20
N ARG A 464 19.16 0.71 1.01
CA ARG A 464 18.47 0.38 2.26
C ARG A 464 18.79 1.47 3.28
N LEU A 465 17.77 2.10 3.87
CA LEU A 465 18.00 2.99 5.00
C LEU A 465 18.82 2.29 6.08
N ASP A 466 19.82 3.00 6.62
CA ASP A 466 20.48 2.53 7.82
C ASP A 466 19.52 2.52 9.02
N ALA A 467 19.94 1.83 10.09
CA ALA A 467 19.14 1.68 11.29
C ALA A 467 18.87 3.01 12.02
N ASP A 468 19.51 4.12 11.65
CA ASP A 468 19.36 5.42 12.31
C ASP A 468 18.48 6.38 11.48
N GLN A 469 18.51 6.33 10.15
CA GLN A 469 17.60 7.07 9.27
C GLN A 469 16.16 6.54 9.32
N SER A 470 16.01 5.22 9.47
CA SER A 470 14.72 4.59 9.78
C SER A 470 14.13 5.09 11.11
N LYS A 471 14.98 5.38 12.11
CA LYS A 471 14.61 5.96 13.42
C LYS A 471 14.40 7.47 13.41
N ILE A 472 15.09 8.23 12.54
CA ILE A 472 15.01 9.70 12.50
C ILE A 472 13.59 10.18 12.18
N ARG A 473 12.79 9.38 11.44
CA ARG A 473 11.36 9.69 11.20
C ARG A 473 10.41 9.25 12.31
N ASP A 474 10.87 8.37 13.20
CA ASP A 474 10.15 8.00 14.44
C ASP A 474 10.45 9.02 15.57
N ALA A 475 11.65 9.60 15.60
CA ALA A 475 12.10 10.49 16.67
C ALA A 475 11.46 11.89 16.71
N VAL A 476 10.82 12.36 15.63
CA VAL A 476 10.19 13.70 15.62
C VAL A 476 8.84 13.70 16.38
N TRP A 477 8.24 12.54 16.59
CA TRP A 477 6.89 12.43 17.17
C TRP A 477 6.85 12.31 18.69
N ASP A 478 7.98 11.98 19.32
CA ASP A 478 8.00 11.42 20.67
C ASP A 478 8.19 12.45 21.80
N SER A 479 8.11 13.75 21.50
CA SER A 479 8.37 14.79 22.52
C SER A 479 7.18 15.15 23.41
N PHE A 480 5.96 14.67 23.11
CA PHE A 480 4.77 15.09 23.86
C PHE A 480 4.08 13.99 24.66
N TRP A 481 3.95 12.74 24.19
CA TRP A 481 3.17 11.71 24.92
C TRP A 481 3.69 10.29 24.67
N ASP A 482 4.91 10.06 25.15
CA ASP A 482 5.62 8.79 25.29
C ASP A 482 4.70 7.59 25.59
N ALA A 483 4.85 6.55 24.76
CA ALA A 483 4.46 5.19 25.04
C ALA A 483 5.38 4.23 24.27
N ASP A 484 6.63 4.10 24.73
CA ASP A 484 7.49 2.90 24.63
C ASP A 484 7.18 1.99 23.42
N ASP A 485 7.61 2.44 22.24
CA ASP A 485 7.30 1.80 20.96
C ASP A 485 8.43 0.84 20.54
N SER A 486 8.60 -0.24 21.32
CA SER A 486 9.55 -1.31 21.00
C SER A 486 9.10 -2.20 19.83
N LYS A 487 7.95 -1.90 19.20
CA LYS A 487 7.49 -2.49 17.95
C LYS A 487 7.54 -1.45 16.83
N THR A 488 8.74 -0.91 16.59
CA THR A 488 9.03 -0.29 15.29
C THR A 488 8.82 -1.36 14.22
N TYR A 489 7.98 -1.05 13.21
CA TYR A 489 7.93 -1.88 12.00
C TYR A 489 9.36 -1.99 11.46
N ASP A 490 9.81 -3.20 11.11
CA ASP A 490 11.05 -3.38 10.34
C ASP A 490 10.79 -2.78 8.96
N PHE A 491 11.18 -1.52 8.82
CA PHE A 491 10.91 -0.73 7.64
C PHE A 491 11.83 -1.20 6.54
N GLY A 492 11.33 -2.06 5.66
CA GLY A 492 11.94 -2.32 4.35
C GLY A 492 11.95 -1.04 3.51
N ASP A 493 12.68 -0.03 3.96
CA ASP A 493 12.80 1.31 3.42
C ASP A 493 13.96 1.28 2.44
N PHE A 494 13.65 0.91 1.21
CA PHE A 494 14.53 1.21 0.09
C PHE A 494 14.16 2.59 -0.46
N PHE A 495 15.13 3.48 -0.53
CA PHE A 495 15.02 4.69 -1.34
C PHE A 495 15.59 4.38 -2.71
N PHE A 496 14.89 4.89 -3.73
CA PHE A 496 15.31 4.77 -5.11
C PHE A 496 15.93 6.09 -5.52
N PHE A 497 17.20 6.05 -5.89
CA PHE A 497 17.90 7.21 -6.39
C PHE A 497 18.42 6.92 -7.80
N GLU A 498 18.38 7.95 -8.64
CA GLU A 498 19.09 7.96 -9.93
C GLU A 498 20.41 8.70 -9.73
N ASP A 499 21.18 8.30 -8.72
CA ASP A 499 22.48 8.89 -8.39
C ASP A 499 23.59 7.89 -8.71
N GLY A 500 24.67 8.35 -9.33
CA GLY A 500 25.83 7.49 -9.62
C GLY A 500 26.64 7.20 -8.35
N GLU A 501 27.66 6.32 -8.44
CA GLU A 501 28.54 5.95 -7.32
C GLU A 501 29.18 7.16 -6.59
N ASP A 502 29.29 8.31 -7.27
CA ASP A 502 29.89 9.55 -6.76
C ASP A 502 28.86 10.55 -6.19
N GLY A 503 27.56 10.21 -6.21
CA GLY A 503 26.47 11.08 -5.73
C GLY A 503 26.11 12.22 -6.69
N GLU A 504 26.59 12.20 -7.93
CA GLU A 504 26.08 13.05 -9.02
C GLU A 504 24.82 12.41 -9.62
N ILE A 505 23.80 13.23 -9.93
CA ILE A 505 22.58 12.77 -10.62
C ILE A 505 23.02 12.04 -11.89
N MET A 506 22.69 10.76 -12.00
CA MET A 506 22.95 9.99 -13.20
C MET A 506 22.28 10.69 -14.38
N PRO A 507 22.93 10.75 -15.56
CA PRO A 507 22.20 11.13 -16.74
C PRO A 507 20.97 10.23 -16.84
N LEU A 508 19.77 10.81 -16.98
CA LEU A 508 18.47 10.09 -17.07
C LEU A 508 18.40 9.07 -18.24
N ILE A 509 19.51 8.91 -18.96
CA ILE A 509 19.77 8.07 -20.12
C ILE A 509 21.14 7.39 -19.92
N GLU A 510 21.12 6.18 -19.37
CA GLU A 510 22.24 5.24 -19.44
C GLU A 510 21.90 4.16 -20.48
N TYR A 511 22.76 3.99 -21.48
CA TYR A 511 22.54 2.99 -22.54
C TYR A 511 22.91 1.58 -22.06
N ARG A 512 22.15 0.58 -22.51
CA ARG A 512 22.45 -0.85 -22.29
C ARG A 512 23.68 -1.24 -23.09
N ASP A 513 24.65 -1.85 -22.42
CA ASP A 513 25.81 -2.46 -23.06
C ASP A 513 25.45 -3.85 -23.58
N PHE A 514 25.69 -4.11 -24.87
CA PHE A 514 25.50 -5.42 -25.50
C PHE A 514 26.82 -6.17 -25.72
N SER A 515 27.94 -5.69 -25.18
CA SER A 515 29.26 -6.31 -25.36
C SER A 515 29.32 -7.75 -24.84
N GLY A 516 28.47 -8.12 -23.89
CA GLY A 516 28.33 -9.48 -23.36
C GLY A 516 27.86 -10.51 -24.41
N ILE A 517 27.21 -10.07 -25.50
CA ILE A 517 26.65 -10.94 -26.55
C ILE A 517 27.30 -10.76 -27.92
N LYS A 518 28.43 -10.05 -27.98
CA LYS A 518 29.14 -9.75 -29.23
C LYS A 518 29.61 -10.98 -30.01
N ASP A 519 29.82 -12.11 -29.34
CA ASP A 519 30.21 -13.37 -30.00
C ASP A 519 29.08 -13.95 -30.88
N GLY A 520 27.89 -13.35 -30.81
CA GLY A 520 26.72 -13.74 -31.56
C GLY A 520 26.19 -15.11 -31.18
N LYS A 521 26.58 -15.71 -30.05
CA LYS A 521 26.02 -16.99 -29.60
C LYS A 521 24.68 -16.83 -28.89
N ASN A 522 24.44 -15.64 -28.36
CA ASN A 522 23.23 -15.28 -27.63
C ASN A 522 22.32 -14.38 -28.48
N CYS A 523 21.04 -14.39 -28.15
CA CYS A 523 20.02 -13.50 -28.73
C CYS A 523 19.22 -12.86 -27.59
N PHE A 524 18.64 -11.70 -27.83
CA PHE A 524 17.76 -11.01 -26.87
C PHE A 524 16.47 -10.56 -27.54
N THR A 525 15.40 -10.43 -26.77
CA THR A 525 14.12 -9.92 -27.27
C THR A 525 14.03 -8.42 -27.08
N MET A 526 13.46 -7.72 -28.05
CA MET A 526 13.21 -6.29 -27.97
C MET A 526 11.80 -5.97 -28.46
N LEU A 527 11.10 -5.12 -27.70
CA LEU A 527 9.79 -4.59 -28.02
C LEU A 527 9.84 -3.10 -27.75
N LEU A 528 9.81 -2.28 -28.81
CA LEU A 528 9.84 -0.82 -28.69
C LEU A 528 8.47 -0.23 -29.03
N PRO A 529 8.03 0.84 -28.34
CA PRO A 529 6.76 1.51 -28.67
C PRO A 529 6.85 2.40 -29.92
N TYR A 530 8.02 2.45 -30.56
CA TYR A 530 8.31 3.25 -31.74
C TYR A 530 9.02 2.42 -32.82
N LYS A 531 8.93 2.91 -34.05
CA LYS A 531 9.68 2.33 -35.17
C LYS A 531 11.14 2.75 -35.05
N VAL A 532 12.05 1.82 -35.34
CA VAL A 532 13.49 2.10 -35.29
C VAL A 532 14.19 1.42 -36.46
N GLN A 533 15.21 2.08 -37.01
CA GLN A 533 16.07 1.46 -38.02
C GLN A 533 16.90 0.34 -37.36
N LEU A 534 16.90 -0.87 -37.94
CA LEU A 534 17.78 -1.93 -37.43
C LEU A 534 19.25 -1.49 -37.58
N PRO A 535 20.04 -1.41 -36.49
CA PRO A 535 21.43 -0.98 -36.58
C PRO A 535 22.28 -1.99 -37.34
N LYS A 536 23.37 -1.51 -37.95
CA LYS A 536 24.35 -2.40 -38.58
C LYS A 536 24.98 -3.29 -37.51
N GLY A 537 25.31 -4.53 -37.88
CA GLY A 537 25.85 -5.50 -36.93
C GLY A 537 24.79 -6.32 -36.20
N PHE A 538 23.50 -5.94 -36.28
CA PHE A 538 22.38 -6.72 -35.77
C PHE A 538 21.64 -7.46 -36.87
N ARG A 539 21.09 -8.62 -36.51
CA ARG A 539 20.04 -9.31 -37.26
C ARG A 539 18.79 -9.46 -36.40
N ALA A 540 17.65 -9.04 -36.94
CA ALA A 540 16.36 -9.22 -36.30
C ALA A 540 15.61 -10.43 -36.89
N TYR A 541 14.76 -11.04 -36.08
CA TYR A 541 13.87 -12.11 -36.49
C TYR A 541 12.46 -11.83 -35.97
N GLU A 542 11.48 -12.03 -36.86
CA GLU A 542 10.06 -11.98 -36.52
C GLU A 542 9.53 -13.38 -36.26
N LEU A 543 8.64 -13.51 -35.28
CA LEU A 543 7.92 -14.75 -35.05
C LEU A 543 6.68 -14.83 -35.95
N HIS A 544 6.62 -15.84 -36.82
CA HIS A 544 5.50 -16.09 -37.72
C HIS A 544 4.78 -17.38 -37.32
N LEU A 545 3.46 -17.33 -37.23
CA LEU A 545 2.61 -18.52 -37.16
C LEU A 545 2.45 -19.10 -38.57
N LYS A 546 2.69 -20.40 -38.73
CA LYS A 546 2.43 -21.13 -39.96
C LYS A 546 1.34 -22.16 -39.71
N ASP A 547 0.16 -21.93 -40.30
CA ASP A 547 -0.92 -22.92 -40.34
C ASP A 547 -0.62 -23.96 -41.42
N ASN A 548 -0.67 -25.24 -41.04
CA ASN A 548 -0.53 -26.34 -42.00
C ASN A 548 -1.91 -26.67 -42.59
N TYR A 549 -2.22 -26.15 -43.78
CA TYR A 549 -3.33 -26.67 -44.62
C TYR A 549 -2.88 -27.69 -45.67
N ALA A 550 -1.69 -28.30 -45.52
CA ALA A 550 -1.24 -29.39 -46.38
C ALA A 550 -0.84 -30.62 -45.56
N THR A 551 -1.27 -31.77 -46.07
CA THR A 551 -1.33 -33.11 -45.46
C THR A 551 -0.21 -33.48 -44.47
N PRO A 552 -0.53 -34.14 -43.35
CA PRO A 552 0.45 -34.64 -42.38
C PRO A 552 1.51 -35.51 -43.05
N LEU A 553 2.77 -35.27 -42.72
CA LEU A 553 3.83 -36.22 -43.03
C LEU A 553 3.56 -37.51 -42.25
N GLN A 554 3.58 -38.62 -42.96
CA GLN A 554 3.15 -39.94 -42.50
C GLN A 554 3.85 -40.35 -41.18
N GLY A 555 3.09 -40.38 -40.08
CA GLY A 555 3.57 -40.77 -38.75
C GLY A 555 3.32 -39.75 -37.63
N GLU A 556 2.95 -38.51 -37.97
CA GLU A 556 2.62 -37.48 -36.96
C GLU A 556 1.10 -37.25 -36.93
N SER A 557 0.45 -37.68 -35.86
CA SER A 557 -0.90 -37.23 -35.51
C SER A 557 -0.79 -36.00 -34.60
N ASP A 558 -1.56 -34.97 -34.96
CA ASP A 558 -2.15 -33.97 -34.05
C ASP A 558 -1.42 -32.65 -33.77
N TYR A 559 -0.81 -32.00 -34.77
CA TYR A 559 -0.46 -30.59 -34.64
C TYR A 559 -0.86 -29.79 -35.88
N THR A 560 -1.74 -28.80 -35.68
CA THR A 560 -2.32 -27.96 -36.72
C THR A 560 -1.57 -26.64 -36.94
N GLN A 561 -0.65 -26.28 -36.04
CA GLN A 561 0.01 -24.95 -35.99
C GLN A 561 1.46 -25.03 -35.48
N TYR A 562 2.39 -24.31 -36.11
CA TYR A 562 3.79 -24.17 -35.65
C TYR A 562 4.34 -22.76 -35.93
N TYR A 563 5.38 -22.35 -35.17
CA TYR A 563 5.99 -21.02 -35.29
C TYR A 563 7.41 -21.05 -35.86
N LEU A 564 7.72 -20.08 -36.71
CA LEU A 564 9.02 -19.91 -37.37
C LEU A 564 9.56 -18.51 -37.13
N PHE A 565 10.86 -18.41 -36.84
CA PHE A 565 11.57 -17.14 -36.86
C PHE A 565 11.99 -16.82 -38.30
N GLN A 566 11.39 -15.78 -38.87
CA GLN A 566 11.79 -15.27 -40.18
C GLN A 566 12.78 -14.14 -39.99
N SER A 567 13.95 -14.24 -40.60
CA SER A 567 14.93 -13.16 -40.60
C SER A 567 14.33 -11.93 -41.27
N VAL A 568 14.50 -10.79 -40.62
CA VAL A 568 14.25 -9.49 -41.22
C VAL A 568 15.44 -9.12 -42.10
N ASP A 569 15.17 -8.56 -43.27
CA ASP A 569 16.23 -8.15 -44.20
C ASP A 569 17.13 -7.08 -43.57
N ASP A 570 18.43 -7.18 -43.83
CA ASP A 570 19.42 -6.23 -43.30
C ASP A 570 19.08 -4.79 -43.75
N GLY A 571 19.11 -3.84 -42.80
CA GLY A 571 18.75 -2.46 -43.08
C GLY A 571 17.23 -2.19 -43.15
N SER A 572 16.38 -3.12 -42.73
CA SER A 572 14.95 -2.87 -42.55
C SER A 572 14.65 -2.00 -41.31
N VAL A 573 13.47 -1.39 -41.31
CA VAL A 573 12.90 -0.72 -40.14
C VAL A 573 12.14 -1.75 -39.31
N LEU A 574 12.42 -1.79 -38.00
CA LEU A 574 11.64 -2.53 -37.04
C LEU A 574 10.37 -1.76 -36.71
N GLU A 575 9.23 -2.46 -36.77
CA GLU A 575 7.92 -1.88 -36.52
C GLU A 575 7.66 -1.65 -35.03
N ALA A 576 6.94 -0.57 -34.72
CA ALA A 576 6.53 -0.24 -33.36
C ALA A 576 5.59 -1.31 -32.78
N ASN A 577 5.65 -1.52 -31.47
CA ASN A 577 4.80 -2.45 -30.72
C ASN A 577 4.83 -3.89 -31.25
N LYS A 578 5.90 -4.26 -31.95
CA LYS A 578 6.14 -5.61 -32.46
C LYS A 578 7.38 -6.21 -31.78
N PRO A 579 7.27 -7.42 -31.20
CA PRO A 579 8.41 -8.06 -30.58
C PRO A 579 9.34 -8.63 -31.65
N TYR A 580 10.64 -8.38 -31.48
CA TYR A 580 11.71 -8.90 -32.32
C TYR A 580 12.70 -9.70 -31.47
N LEU A 581 13.25 -10.76 -32.04
CA LEU A 581 14.45 -11.40 -31.53
C LEU A 581 15.66 -10.79 -32.24
N LEU A 582 16.67 -10.35 -31.51
CA LEU A 582 17.88 -9.69 -32.02
C LEU A 582 19.13 -10.50 -31.71
N ARG A 583 20.09 -10.45 -32.63
CA ARG A 583 21.39 -11.12 -32.53
C ARG A 583 22.48 -10.24 -33.11
N ILE A 584 23.64 -10.16 -32.46
CA ILE A 584 24.85 -9.54 -33.02
C ILE A 584 25.50 -10.52 -34.02
N VAL A 585 25.83 -10.05 -35.23
CA VAL A 585 26.32 -10.88 -36.33
C VAL A 585 27.69 -10.47 -36.88
N ASP A 586 28.25 -9.34 -36.44
CA ASP A 586 29.53 -8.82 -36.94
C ASP A 586 30.70 -8.94 -35.94
N GLY A 587 30.43 -9.42 -34.73
CA GLY A 587 31.45 -9.62 -33.70
C GLY A 587 31.88 -8.35 -32.97
N GLN A 588 31.24 -7.20 -33.20
CA GLN A 588 31.61 -5.92 -32.61
C GLN A 588 30.86 -5.63 -31.30
N GLU A 589 31.36 -4.66 -30.54
CA GLU A 589 30.70 -4.12 -29.37
C GLU A 589 29.60 -3.15 -29.81
N HIS A 590 28.44 -3.27 -29.19
CA HIS A 590 27.24 -2.51 -29.50
C HIS A 590 26.55 -2.04 -28.22
N SER A 591 25.75 -0.97 -28.32
CA SER A 591 24.93 -0.49 -27.21
C SER A 591 23.54 -0.07 -27.65
N SER A 592 22.64 0.15 -26.70
CA SER A 592 21.27 0.59 -27.00
C SER A 592 21.18 2.01 -27.58
N GLU A 593 22.27 2.79 -27.54
CA GLU A 593 22.38 4.09 -28.20
C GLU A 593 22.13 4.00 -29.71
N GLU A 594 22.43 2.85 -30.32
CA GLU A 594 22.23 2.64 -31.75
C GLU A 594 20.74 2.51 -32.14
N PHE A 595 19.85 2.30 -31.17
CA PHE A 595 18.40 2.19 -31.35
C PHE A 595 17.65 3.52 -31.12
N VAL A 596 18.33 4.65 -31.29
CA VAL A 596 17.71 5.99 -31.29
C VAL A 596 16.79 6.16 -32.50
N ALA A 597 15.62 6.76 -32.27
CA ALA A 597 14.71 7.17 -33.32
C ALA A 597 14.28 8.63 -33.15
N THR A 598 14.05 9.34 -34.27
CA THR A 598 13.67 10.76 -34.28
C THR A 598 12.27 10.98 -34.82
N ASP A 599 11.58 11.98 -34.26
CA ASP A 599 10.21 12.37 -34.64
C ASP A 599 9.22 11.18 -34.73
N VAL A 600 9.25 10.31 -33.71
CA VAL A 600 8.44 9.09 -33.69
C VAL A 600 7.07 9.32 -33.07
N LYS A 601 6.05 8.74 -33.69
CA LYS A 601 4.68 8.73 -33.18
C LYS A 601 4.49 7.56 -32.24
N ILE A 602 4.16 7.86 -30.99
CA ILE A 602 3.77 6.88 -29.99
C ILE A 602 2.25 6.83 -29.95
N ALA A 603 1.72 5.62 -30.11
CA ALA A 603 0.29 5.40 -30.10
C ALA A 603 -0.22 5.18 -28.68
N ALA A 604 -1.47 5.55 -28.41
CA ALA A 604 -2.09 5.27 -27.13
C ALA A 604 -2.29 3.76 -26.93
N SER A 605 -2.01 3.29 -25.72
CA SER A 605 -2.40 2.01 -25.17
C SER A 605 -3.92 1.96 -25.00
N GLY A 606 -4.54 0.80 -25.26
CA GLY A 606 -5.92 0.55 -24.83
C GLY A 606 -7.05 1.27 -25.55
N SER A 607 -6.87 1.86 -26.75
CA SER A 607 -8.00 2.30 -27.60
C SER A 607 -8.86 1.10 -28.01
N THR A 608 -9.79 0.68 -27.16
CA THR A 608 -10.70 -0.44 -27.40
C THR A 608 -12.06 0.11 -27.81
N VAL A 609 -12.22 0.29 -29.12
CA VAL A 609 -13.44 -0.19 -29.74
C VAL A 609 -13.18 -1.68 -30.01
N LYS A 610 -13.83 -2.59 -29.27
CA LYS A 610 -13.86 -3.99 -29.73
C LYS A 610 -14.69 -3.99 -31.00
N VAL A 611 -14.14 -4.48 -32.09
CA VAL A 611 -14.87 -4.67 -33.33
C VAL A 611 -15.18 -6.16 -33.38
N ASN A 612 -16.46 -6.55 -33.45
CA ASN A 612 -16.83 -7.95 -33.63
C ASN A 612 -16.39 -8.44 -35.04
N ASP A 613 -16.53 -9.75 -35.30
CA ASP A 613 -16.15 -10.37 -36.58
C ASP A 613 -16.88 -9.75 -37.80
N ASP A 614 -17.93 -8.95 -37.57
CA ASP A 614 -18.71 -8.25 -38.59
C ASP A 614 -18.33 -6.77 -38.76
N GLY A 615 -17.34 -6.25 -38.04
CA GLY A 615 -16.95 -4.84 -38.16
C GLY A 615 -17.68 -3.86 -37.22
N ASN A 616 -18.41 -4.36 -36.20
CA ASN A 616 -19.23 -3.52 -35.30
C ASN A 616 -18.62 -3.33 -33.91
N GLU A 617 -18.77 -2.12 -33.37
CA GLU A 617 -18.26 -1.71 -32.05
C GLU A 617 -18.97 -2.38 -30.86
N VAL A 618 -18.23 -2.85 -29.86
CA VAL A 618 -18.73 -3.43 -28.60
C VAL A 618 -17.89 -2.91 -27.41
N THR A 619 -18.53 -2.66 -26.26
CA THR A 619 -17.89 -2.10 -25.04
C THR A 619 -17.82 -3.13 -23.90
N GLU A 620 -16.72 -3.13 -23.14
CA GLU A 620 -16.62 -3.83 -21.84
C GLU A 620 -15.81 -3.02 -20.83
N THR A 621 -16.28 -2.99 -19.58
CA THR A 621 -15.65 -2.32 -18.43
C THR A 621 -15.37 -3.35 -17.34
N THR A 622 -14.09 -3.68 -17.08
CA THR A 622 -13.71 -4.18 -15.75
C THR A 622 -12.21 -3.89 -15.47
N PRO A 623 -11.85 -3.43 -14.26
CA PRO A 623 -10.46 -3.18 -13.88
C PRO A 623 -9.78 -4.46 -13.35
N THR A 624 -8.52 -4.67 -13.70
CA THR A 624 -7.70 -5.79 -13.23
C THR A 624 -6.73 -5.30 -12.15
N SER A 625 -6.90 -5.72 -10.90
CA SER A 625 -5.92 -5.54 -9.82
C SER A 625 -5.56 -6.89 -9.21
N ALA A 626 -4.26 -7.19 -9.12
CA ALA A 626 -3.58 -7.94 -8.05
C ALA A 626 -2.11 -8.23 -8.42
N PHE A 627 -1.13 -7.59 -7.75
CA PHE A 627 0.23 -8.14 -7.67
C PHE A 627 0.91 -7.90 -6.31
N HIS A 628 1.58 -8.96 -5.85
CA HIS A 628 2.81 -8.89 -5.08
C HIS A 628 3.99 -8.86 -6.07
N ASN A 629 4.95 -7.95 -5.87
CA ASN A 629 6.34 -8.29 -6.16
C ASN A 629 7.27 -7.55 -5.20
N VAL A 630 8.20 -8.29 -4.60
CA VAL A 630 9.20 -7.80 -3.62
C VAL A 630 10.56 -8.02 -4.27
N TYR A 631 11.04 -7.00 -4.98
CA TYR A 631 12.46 -6.69 -5.18
C TYR A 631 13.46 -7.83 -5.50
N SER A 632 13.18 -8.67 -6.51
CA SER A 632 14.23 -9.38 -7.27
C SER A 632 13.68 -10.05 -8.54
N GLY A 633 14.35 -9.85 -9.68
CA GLY A 633 14.43 -10.77 -10.82
C GLY A 633 13.15 -11.52 -11.26
N THR A 634 12.37 -10.86 -12.12
CA THR A 634 11.47 -11.43 -13.16
C THR A 634 10.12 -12.10 -12.79
N LEU A 635 9.12 -11.75 -13.64
CA LEU A 635 7.88 -12.47 -14.08
C LEU A 635 6.52 -12.30 -13.33
N LYS A 636 5.56 -11.54 -13.92
CA LYS A 636 4.28 -12.03 -14.56
C LYS A 636 3.09 -11.04 -14.58
N PRO A 637 2.14 -11.20 -15.54
CA PRO A 637 0.73 -10.89 -15.33
C PRO A 637 -0.10 -12.08 -14.78
N GLN A 638 -0.97 -11.88 -13.77
CA GLN A 638 -2.13 -12.69 -13.40
C GLN A 638 -3.42 -12.10 -14.00
N GLY A 639 -4.15 -12.88 -14.80
CA GLY A 639 -5.44 -12.48 -15.39
C GLY A 639 -5.91 -13.32 -16.59
N TYR A 640 -5.66 -14.63 -16.60
CA TYR A 640 -5.85 -15.51 -17.77
C TYR A 640 -7.23 -16.19 -17.84
N LYS A 641 -7.86 -16.22 -19.04
CA LYS A 641 -8.84 -17.25 -19.46
C LYS A 641 -8.99 -17.34 -21.01
N ALA A 642 -9.65 -18.43 -21.45
CA ALA A 642 -9.38 -19.29 -22.63
C ALA A 642 -9.41 -18.70 -24.07
N VAL A 643 -8.79 -19.49 -24.96
CA VAL A 643 -8.35 -19.28 -26.36
C VAL A 643 -9.49 -19.36 -27.39
N GLU A 644 -9.44 -18.54 -28.44
CA GLU A 644 -10.28 -18.62 -29.66
C GLU A 644 -9.40 -18.71 -30.94
N PRO A 645 -9.93 -19.19 -32.09
CA PRO A 645 -9.18 -19.25 -33.35
C PRO A 645 -8.79 -17.84 -33.90
N ASN A 646 -7.57 -17.71 -34.47
CA ASN A 646 -6.94 -16.48 -35.03
C ASN A 646 -6.21 -15.54 -34.05
N GLN A 647 -5.68 -16.07 -32.94
CA GLN A 647 -4.95 -15.29 -31.94
C GLN A 647 -3.55 -14.84 -32.43
N GLU A 648 -3.16 -13.58 -32.17
CA GLU A 648 -1.76 -13.11 -32.27
C GLU A 648 -0.98 -13.52 -31.01
N PHE A 649 0.36 -13.57 -31.06
CA PHE A 649 1.17 -14.10 -29.95
C PHE A 649 2.34 -13.19 -29.54
N LEU A 650 2.71 -13.23 -28.25
CA LEU A 650 3.94 -12.64 -27.69
C LEU A 650 4.95 -13.76 -27.43
N PHE A 651 6.21 -13.56 -27.80
CA PHE A 651 7.32 -14.44 -27.43
C PHE A 651 8.06 -13.85 -26.23
N MET A 652 8.13 -14.61 -25.13
CA MET A 652 8.98 -14.29 -23.98
C MET A 652 9.98 -15.41 -23.79
N GLY A 653 11.27 -15.20 -24.08
CA GLY A 653 12.24 -16.29 -23.98
C GLY A 653 13.69 -15.93 -23.77
N GLY A 654 14.30 -16.55 -22.75
CA GLY A 654 15.72 -16.49 -22.43
C GLY A 654 16.42 -17.80 -22.79
N THR A 655 17.74 -17.87 -22.58
CA THR A 655 18.48 -19.12 -22.81
C THR A 655 18.60 -20.00 -21.56
N GLU A 656 17.92 -19.63 -20.47
CA GLU A 656 17.92 -20.35 -19.21
C GLU A 656 17.01 -21.59 -19.18
N ARG A 657 17.38 -22.51 -18.28
CA ARG A 657 16.63 -23.74 -18.02
C ARG A 657 15.51 -23.50 -17.01
N LEU A 658 14.28 -23.34 -17.49
CA LEU A 658 13.08 -23.35 -16.64
C LEU A 658 12.89 -24.72 -15.95
N ASN A 659 12.52 -24.70 -14.67
CA ASN A 659 12.03 -25.89 -13.98
C ASN A 659 10.78 -26.42 -14.72
N ASN A 660 10.73 -27.74 -14.95
CA ASN A 660 9.66 -28.44 -15.67
C ASN A 660 8.25 -28.15 -15.13
N GLU A 661 8.12 -27.97 -13.82
CA GLU A 661 6.85 -27.68 -13.15
C GLU A 661 6.39 -26.24 -13.44
N LEU A 662 7.33 -25.28 -13.44
CA LEU A 662 7.07 -23.90 -13.81
C LEU A 662 6.77 -23.76 -15.31
N ALA A 663 7.48 -24.50 -16.18
CA ALA A 663 7.28 -24.50 -17.63
C ALA A 663 5.92 -25.09 -18.03
N ALA A 664 5.46 -26.15 -17.36
CA ALA A 664 4.13 -26.71 -17.57
C ALA A 664 3.03 -25.74 -17.11
N ASN A 665 3.21 -25.07 -15.96
CA ASN A 665 2.27 -24.07 -15.44
C ASN A 665 2.19 -22.79 -16.28
N LEU A 666 3.19 -22.55 -17.13
CA LEU A 666 3.29 -21.39 -18.02
C LEU A 666 2.76 -21.65 -19.44
N ASN A 667 2.28 -22.86 -19.75
CA ASN A 667 1.95 -23.29 -21.12
C ASN A 667 3.12 -23.06 -22.10
N THR A 668 4.35 -23.33 -21.66
CA THR A 668 5.57 -23.03 -22.43
C THR A 668 5.66 -23.85 -23.72
N TRP A 669 6.19 -23.25 -24.79
CA TRP A 669 6.57 -23.94 -26.03
C TRP A 669 8.10 -24.05 -26.12
N LEU A 670 8.63 -25.14 -26.67
CA LEU A 670 10.05 -25.50 -26.70
C LEU A 670 10.58 -25.61 -28.11
N LEU A 671 11.70 -24.96 -28.41
CA LEU A 671 12.42 -25.20 -29.65
C LEU A 671 13.03 -26.59 -29.59
N ASN A 672 12.59 -27.43 -30.51
CA ASN A 672 13.08 -28.78 -30.66
C ASN A 672 13.45 -28.96 -32.13
N THR A 673 14.50 -29.70 -32.43
CA THR A 673 14.83 -29.99 -33.82
C THR A 673 14.09 -31.27 -34.20
N ASP A 674 13.24 -31.21 -35.22
CA ASP A 674 12.53 -32.39 -35.69
C ASP A 674 13.48 -33.43 -36.30
N SER A 675 12.93 -34.59 -36.66
CA SER A 675 13.68 -35.69 -37.28
C SER A 675 14.39 -35.33 -38.60
N LYS A 676 14.12 -34.15 -39.18
CA LYS A 676 14.70 -33.63 -40.42
C LYS A 676 15.72 -32.53 -40.20
N GLY A 677 16.05 -32.19 -38.95
CA GLY A 677 17.02 -31.13 -38.66
C GLY A 677 16.42 -29.73 -38.73
N ILE A 678 15.09 -29.60 -38.70
CA ILE A 678 14.39 -28.31 -38.74
C ILE A 678 13.97 -27.94 -37.32
N ASP A 679 14.31 -26.73 -36.91
CA ASP A 679 13.94 -26.20 -35.60
C ASP A 679 12.43 -25.90 -35.57
N VAL A 680 11.70 -26.57 -34.68
CA VAL A 680 10.25 -26.50 -34.50
C VAL A 680 9.89 -26.29 -33.03
N TRP A 681 9.01 -25.32 -32.75
CA TRP A 681 8.54 -25.05 -31.38
C TRP A 681 7.35 -25.97 -31.01
N ARG A 682 7.38 -26.63 -29.83
CA ARG A 682 6.37 -27.61 -29.35
C ARG A 682 5.87 -27.34 -27.93
N PRO A 683 4.58 -27.51 -27.58
CA PRO A 683 4.08 -27.24 -26.24
C PRO A 683 4.61 -28.24 -25.19
N VAL A 684 4.88 -27.77 -23.96
CA VAL A 684 5.26 -28.59 -22.81
C VAL A 684 4.01 -29.20 -22.17
N ASN A 685 3.77 -30.48 -22.41
CA ASN A 685 2.71 -31.23 -21.72
C ASN A 685 3.30 -31.95 -20.50
N GLY A 686 2.66 -31.79 -19.34
CA GLY A 686 3.15 -32.21 -18.02
C GLY A 686 3.85 -33.59 -17.97
N GLY A 687 5.06 -33.60 -17.42
CA GLY A 687 5.95 -34.77 -17.33
C GLY A 687 7.42 -34.37 -17.33
N THR A 688 8.32 -35.32 -17.00
CA THR A 688 9.79 -35.15 -16.98
C THR A 688 10.38 -34.92 -18.37
N ALA A 689 10.09 -33.78 -18.99
CA ALA A 689 10.75 -33.34 -20.22
C ALA A 689 12.05 -32.61 -19.86
N THR A 690 13.20 -33.09 -20.34
CA THR A 690 14.46 -32.35 -20.27
C THR A 690 14.47 -31.24 -21.32
N ALA A 691 15.17 -30.17 -20.98
CA ALA A 691 14.79 -28.85 -21.42
C ALA A 691 15.95 -28.06 -22.04
N ALA A 692 16.07 -28.06 -23.38
CA ALA A 692 17.14 -27.37 -24.12
C ALA A 692 17.07 -25.82 -24.00
N PRO A 693 18.22 -25.10 -24.14
CA PRO A 693 18.47 -23.68 -23.79
C PRO A 693 17.99 -22.64 -24.81
N PHE A 694 17.09 -22.97 -25.73
CA PHE A 694 16.32 -21.95 -26.44
C PHE A 694 14.87 -22.08 -25.97
N ARG A 695 14.45 -21.23 -25.03
CA ARG A 695 13.09 -21.25 -24.50
C ARG A 695 12.51 -19.86 -24.48
N GLY A 696 11.59 -19.60 -25.40
CA GLY A 696 10.51 -18.67 -25.11
C GLY A 696 9.16 -19.34 -25.08
N TYR A 697 8.32 -18.92 -24.16
CA TYR A 697 6.92 -19.29 -24.18
C TYR A 697 6.16 -18.26 -25.01
N ILE A 698 5.37 -18.82 -25.92
CA ILE A 698 4.51 -18.06 -26.82
C ILE A 698 3.19 -17.90 -26.09
N GLN A 699 2.90 -16.70 -25.60
CA GLN A 699 1.61 -16.41 -25.01
C GLN A 699 0.64 -15.92 -26.08
N PRO A 700 -0.60 -16.44 -26.09
CA PRO A 700 -1.67 -15.81 -26.83
C PRO A 700 -1.83 -14.36 -26.35
N LYS A 701 -1.84 -13.40 -27.27
CA LYS A 701 -2.14 -12.00 -27.01
C LYS A 701 -3.60 -11.96 -26.55
N ASN A 702 -3.84 -11.85 -25.25
CA ASN A 702 -5.20 -11.68 -24.73
C ASN A 702 -5.79 -10.38 -25.30
N ASN A 703 -6.89 -10.44 -26.04
CA ASN A 703 -7.73 -9.28 -26.40
C ASN A 703 -6.97 -8.00 -26.82
N ALA A 704 -5.94 -8.07 -27.66
CA ALA A 704 -5.24 -6.86 -28.07
C ALA A 704 -5.65 -6.43 -29.48
N THR A 705 -6.69 -5.61 -29.52
CA THR A 705 -6.97 -4.69 -30.63
C THR A 705 -6.20 -3.37 -30.51
N SER A 706 -5.16 -3.26 -29.67
CA SER A 706 -4.44 -1.99 -29.49
C SER A 706 -2.96 -2.13 -29.15
N ASN A 707 -2.22 -1.04 -29.35
CA ASN A 707 -0.81 -0.83 -29.02
C ASN A 707 -0.47 -1.13 -27.54
N ALA A 708 0.82 -1.35 -27.27
CA ALA A 708 1.43 -2.04 -26.13
C ALA A 708 0.77 -1.85 -24.75
N LYS A 709 0.65 -2.97 -24.01
CA LYS A 709 0.20 -3.00 -22.61
C LYS A 709 1.20 -3.68 -21.65
N HIS A 710 2.29 -4.26 -22.13
CA HIS A 710 3.28 -4.97 -21.30
C HIS A 710 4.63 -5.01 -22.04
N PHE A 711 5.73 -4.74 -21.34
CA PHE A 711 7.10 -4.81 -21.86
C PHE A 711 7.87 -5.91 -21.14
N VAL A 712 8.55 -6.79 -21.87
CA VAL A 712 9.40 -7.83 -21.25
C VAL A 712 10.73 -7.87 -21.98
N VAL A 713 11.80 -7.64 -21.22
CA VAL A 713 13.18 -7.86 -21.64
C VAL A 713 13.83 -8.83 -20.65
N LEU A 714 14.74 -9.66 -21.15
CA LEU A 714 15.38 -10.73 -20.39
C LEU A 714 16.85 -10.39 -20.11
N MET A 715 17.27 -10.72 -18.89
CA MET A 715 18.64 -10.52 -18.39
C MET A 715 19.57 -11.60 -18.93
N GLU A 716 20.82 -11.25 -19.20
CA GLU A 716 21.82 -12.13 -19.84
C GLU A 716 22.69 -12.89 -18.83
N ASN A 717 22.61 -12.55 -17.55
CA ASN A 717 23.54 -12.97 -16.49
C ASN A 717 23.48 -14.47 -16.16
N GLU A 718 22.43 -15.16 -16.61
CA GLU A 718 22.17 -16.58 -16.36
C GLU A 718 22.08 -17.38 -17.68
N THR A 719 22.44 -16.77 -18.80
CA THR A 719 22.34 -17.37 -20.13
C THR A 719 23.40 -18.46 -20.34
N THR A 720 22.97 -19.70 -20.54
CA THR A 720 23.86 -20.80 -20.98
C THR A 720 23.94 -20.76 -22.50
N GLY A 721 25.16 -20.65 -23.04
CA GLY A 721 25.37 -20.54 -24.48
C GLY A 721 24.94 -21.79 -25.26
N ILE A 722 24.75 -21.65 -26.58
CA ILE A 722 24.41 -22.75 -27.51
C ILE A 722 25.38 -23.96 -27.44
N ASP A 723 26.59 -23.73 -26.94
CA ASP A 723 27.65 -24.74 -26.80
C ASP A 723 27.54 -25.59 -25.52
N ASP A 724 26.76 -25.17 -24.50
CA ASP A 724 26.51 -25.97 -23.27
C ASP A 724 25.31 -26.93 -23.41
N LEU A 725 24.70 -26.98 -24.59
CA LEU A 725 24.03 -28.20 -25.05
C LEU A 725 25.10 -29.25 -25.30
N GLN A 726 25.52 -29.96 -24.25
CA GLN A 726 26.35 -31.14 -24.44
C GLN A 726 25.58 -32.16 -25.28
N GLN A 727 25.97 -32.14 -26.53
CA GLN A 727 25.76 -33.12 -27.54
C GLN A 727 26.67 -34.31 -27.26
N ASP A 728 26.58 -34.93 -26.08
CA ASP A 728 27.40 -36.10 -25.74
C ASP A 728 27.08 -37.33 -26.63
N LYS A 729 26.26 -37.15 -27.69
CA LYS A 729 26.02 -38.14 -28.74
C LYS A 729 26.14 -37.70 -30.21
N VAL A 730 26.68 -36.53 -30.54
CA VAL A 730 27.00 -36.23 -31.96
C VAL A 730 28.44 -35.76 -32.10
N GLN A 731 29.39 -36.65 -31.84
CA GLN A 731 30.22 -37.22 -32.90
C GLN A 731 31.26 -38.13 -32.27
N ASN A 732 30.87 -39.39 -32.10
CA ASN A 732 31.74 -40.50 -32.51
C ASN A 732 31.42 -40.90 -33.98
N GLY A 733 31.12 -39.94 -34.88
CA GLY A 733 30.87 -40.29 -36.28
C GLY A 733 30.45 -39.16 -37.25
N ALA A 734 31.14 -39.16 -38.40
CA ALA A 734 30.83 -38.63 -39.75
C ALA A 734 30.70 -37.10 -39.98
N GLN A 735 31.66 -36.52 -40.73
CA GLN A 735 31.79 -35.07 -40.98
C GLN A 735 30.99 -34.61 -42.21
N ARG A 736 30.28 -33.47 -42.14
CA ARG A 736 29.44 -32.91 -43.21
C ARG A 736 30.25 -32.19 -44.31
N ILE A 737 29.87 -32.38 -45.57
CA ILE A 737 30.53 -31.85 -46.79
C ILE A 737 29.52 -31.07 -47.63
N TYR A 738 29.92 -29.92 -48.17
CA TYR A 738 29.08 -29.00 -48.95
C TYR A 738 29.73 -28.67 -50.31
N THR A 739 28.96 -28.21 -51.29
CA THR A 739 29.46 -27.56 -52.51
C THR A 739 29.80 -26.09 -52.26
N LEU A 740 30.49 -25.45 -53.22
CA LEU A 740 30.87 -24.03 -53.14
C LEU A 740 29.68 -23.06 -53.08
N ASP A 741 28.53 -23.43 -53.64
CA ASP A 741 27.26 -22.69 -53.56
C ASP A 741 26.45 -23.04 -52.29
N GLY A 742 27.06 -23.74 -51.33
CA GLY A 742 26.50 -23.97 -50.00
C GLY A 742 25.54 -25.15 -49.88
N ARG A 743 25.36 -25.96 -50.92
CA ARG A 743 24.48 -27.14 -50.88
C ARG A 743 25.19 -28.30 -50.21
N TYR A 744 24.51 -28.93 -49.26
CA TYR A 744 25.02 -30.10 -48.55
C TYR A 744 25.04 -31.35 -49.46
N VAL A 745 26.16 -32.09 -49.48
CA VAL A 745 26.36 -33.25 -50.38
C VAL A 745 26.71 -34.55 -49.65
N GLY A 746 26.60 -34.59 -48.33
CA GLY A 746 26.75 -35.82 -47.53
C GLY A 746 27.98 -35.81 -46.63
N THR A 747 28.39 -36.99 -46.16
CA THR A 747 29.45 -37.13 -45.14
C THR A 747 30.66 -37.98 -45.55
N SER A 748 30.64 -38.56 -46.76
CA SER A 748 31.72 -39.39 -47.30
C SER A 748 32.38 -38.71 -48.49
N PHE A 749 33.66 -38.32 -48.34
CA PHE A 749 34.39 -37.60 -49.38
C PHE A 749 34.69 -38.50 -50.59
N ASP A 750 34.96 -39.80 -50.36
CA ASP A 750 35.39 -40.76 -51.38
C ASP A 750 34.30 -41.14 -52.40
N THR A 751 33.04 -40.87 -52.08
CA THR A 751 31.91 -41.17 -52.99
C THR A 751 31.47 -39.97 -53.84
N LEU A 752 32.07 -38.78 -53.66
CA LEU A 752 31.75 -37.58 -54.44
C LEU A 752 32.45 -37.58 -55.82
N PRO A 753 31.87 -36.97 -56.87
CA PRO A 753 32.57 -36.72 -58.15
C PRO A 753 33.82 -35.82 -57.97
N ASN A 754 34.71 -35.77 -58.96
CA ASN A 754 35.85 -34.84 -58.92
C ASN A 754 35.34 -33.39 -58.99
N GLY A 755 35.83 -32.56 -58.07
CA GLY A 755 35.28 -31.21 -57.87
C GLY A 755 35.79 -30.55 -56.59
N ILE A 756 35.35 -29.32 -56.34
CA ILE A 756 35.77 -28.53 -55.16
C ILE A 756 34.63 -28.47 -54.16
N TYR A 757 34.91 -28.89 -52.93
CA TYR A 757 33.93 -29.02 -51.85
C TYR A 757 34.38 -28.27 -50.59
N VAL A 758 33.42 -27.92 -49.74
CA VAL A 758 33.63 -27.25 -48.47
C VAL A 758 33.40 -28.24 -47.33
N ILE A 759 34.47 -28.52 -46.58
CA ILE A 759 34.45 -29.46 -45.44
C ILE A 759 35.03 -28.72 -44.24
N LYS A 760 34.26 -28.61 -43.16
CA LYS A 760 34.63 -27.79 -41.98
C LYS A 760 35.09 -26.38 -42.35
N GLY A 761 34.44 -25.76 -43.33
CA GLY A 761 34.73 -24.39 -43.77
C GLY A 761 35.98 -24.21 -44.64
N LYS A 762 36.71 -25.28 -45.02
CA LYS A 762 37.85 -25.20 -45.95
C LYS A 762 37.50 -25.76 -47.33
N LYS A 763 37.99 -25.11 -48.39
CA LYS A 763 37.86 -25.58 -49.78
C LYS A 763 38.86 -26.70 -50.02
N ILE A 764 38.38 -27.88 -50.38
CA ILE A 764 39.17 -29.07 -50.64
C ILE A 764 38.83 -29.56 -52.03
N VAL A 765 39.86 -29.77 -52.86
CA VAL A 765 39.72 -30.34 -54.21
C VAL A 765 39.77 -31.86 -54.09
N LYS A 766 38.82 -32.54 -54.73
CA LYS A 766 38.86 -33.98 -54.93
C LYS A 766 39.42 -34.32 -56.30
#